data_AF-A0A1E3K850-F1
#
_entry.id   AF-A0A1E3K850-F1
#
_cell.length_a   1.000
_cell.length_b   1.000
_cell.length_c   1.000
_cell.angle_alpha   90.00
_cell.angle_beta   90.00
_cell.angle_gamma   90.00
#
_symmetry.space_group_name_H-M   'P 1'
#
loop_
_entity.id
_entity.type
_entity.pdbx_description
1 polymer ?
#
loop_
_entity_poly.entity_id
_entity_poly.type
_entity_poly.pdbx_seq_one_letter_code
_entity_poly.pdbx_strand_id
1 'polypeptide(L)'
;MIPSTVAQQGDLPRILSKRKRRRAHTCSSFSTPQESQENAWKSAPTSGSMPHPLFFALLLSLLAVVSAAQPCVRFADYDSINQLFIDGGPGAKVLLCPNRLYRLSGPIVFTAADQELATYGYPTGSERAVLRVEGRDSATAIQGDCRRCARVSVKNVVVDGNRKKLGRMKDVGLATGLVVLGGNEGQSVQESWIKHPRGFTAIHIREGDKLQCTGAVIEKNEIGPVGEEFDPEKDGDDPEMSPLGRPLADGVSIACRDSFVRDNTFYDNTDAAVVVYCSPGTLIHANHIFARGLSAMAGILLVDSTPFDGDYSGVVVKSNIIDAASRTIRVGIGIGPTVWSDDTETVLTGGSVIGNGLKGRYMGYGIAAAGLKKWTVKDNWDEAKHEGSKSARCFDEPVNPDPMGLLYNAPTIEDSTFQIGFADHDFQYLVCIDGIYDKSNPPKHDLPPLPHDLGSPSENERDAKDQVDDSTEELEAGTEEAETAGGHMFATGSDMMDDILEHSHQRMMEAIDHLNRRVDVLGSKVQSEGGEPGSAAALDPKMSSHLEKLQRRMEHLQFTQKAHAEAANQLRTAIQSWDTETASVMDWQYDILLDVRHKLELSIQPADQAFDIDALKEASLRAGGIPEDHSVHQVDDHSHPGIEGESLRRLSHRARYGVDGGDEWTLLGVVKLILVSASVLAVGWAARRWKKRSTHGKLL
;
A
#
# COMPACT_ATOMS: atom_id res chain seq x y z
N MET A 1 15.69 35.83 40.50
CA MET A 1 16.60 35.36 41.57
C MET A 1 17.36 34.14 41.04
N ILE A 2 18.69 34.19 41.14
CA ILE A 2 19.70 33.17 40.79
C ILE A 2 19.70 32.12 41.94
N PRO A 3 20.02 30.81 41.76
CA PRO A 3 21.33 30.44 41.22
C PRO A 3 21.54 29.23 40.31
N SER A 4 22.61 29.46 39.55
CA SER A 4 23.47 28.64 38.70
C SER A 4 24.10 27.45 39.41
N THR A 5 24.34 26.37 38.64
CA THR A 5 25.37 25.36 38.96
C THR A 5 26.18 24.98 37.73
N VAL A 6 27.48 24.94 37.97
CA VAL A 6 28.61 24.67 37.08
C VAL A 6 28.80 23.16 36.94
N ALA A 7 29.08 22.65 35.74
CA ALA A 7 29.55 21.28 35.52
C ALA A 7 30.95 21.28 34.89
N GLN A 8 31.86 20.61 35.61
CA GLN A 8 33.30 20.51 35.37
C GLN A 8 33.65 19.50 34.28
N GLN A 9 34.74 19.81 33.58
CA GLN A 9 35.58 18.89 32.79
C GLN A 9 36.02 17.66 33.58
N GLY A 10 35.86 16.48 32.99
CA GLY A 10 36.41 15.22 33.46
C GLY A 10 37.15 14.49 32.33
N ASP A 11 38.44 14.26 32.55
CA ASP A 11 39.38 13.57 31.67
C ASP A 11 39.04 12.09 31.42
N LEU A 12 39.25 11.63 30.19
CA LEU A 12 39.14 10.22 29.77
C LEU A 12 40.52 9.70 29.30
N PRO A 13 41.04 8.58 29.84
CA PRO A 13 42.34 8.06 29.44
C PRO A 13 42.28 7.22 28.16
N ARG A 14 43.18 7.55 27.22
CA ARG A 14 43.53 6.77 26.03
C ARG A 14 44.08 5.39 26.41
N ILE A 15 43.42 4.32 25.96
CA ILE A 15 44.01 2.97 25.88
C ILE A 15 44.40 2.69 24.42
N LEU A 16 45.72 2.67 24.20
CA LEU A 16 46.38 2.24 22.97
C LEU A 16 46.40 0.70 22.89
N SER A 17 45.82 0.13 21.83
CA SER A 17 46.12 -1.26 21.44
C SER A 17 46.83 -1.29 20.07
N LYS A 18 48.03 -1.84 20.11
CA LYS A 18 48.95 -2.07 18.98
C LYS A 18 48.48 -3.28 18.18
N ARG A 19 48.38 -3.18 16.84
CA ARG A 19 48.49 -4.37 15.97
C ARG A 19 49.29 -4.12 14.69
N LYS A 20 50.53 -4.59 14.77
CA LYS A 20 51.45 -5.10 13.74
C LYS A 20 51.06 -4.92 12.26
N ARG A 21 51.78 -4.03 11.58
CA ARG A 21 52.13 -4.13 10.14
C ARG A 21 53.20 -5.21 9.96
N ARG A 22 53.02 -6.11 8.98
CA ARG A 22 54.13 -6.89 8.36
C ARG A 22 54.21 -6.55 6.87
N ARG A 23 55.46 -6.54 6.41
CA ARG A 23 55.98 -6.03 5.14
C ARG A 23 55.77 -6.99 3.96
N ALA A 24 55.81 -6.35 2.80
CA ALA A 24 56.05 -6.80 1.44
C ALA A 24 56.95 -8.03 1.23
N HIS A 25 56.64 -8.76 0.15
CA HIS A 25 57.63 -9.32 -0.77
C HIS A 25 57.23 -9.05 -2.23
N THR A 26 58.26 -8.78 -3.01
CA THR A 26 58.34 -8.31 -4.40
C THR A 26 58.63 -9.45 -5.39
N CYS A 27 58.44 -9.14 -6.69
CA CYS A 27 58.94 -9.81 -7.91
C CYS A 27 58.21 -11.12 -8.30
N SER A 28 57.99 -11.49 -9.56
CA SER A 28 58.63 -11.12 -10.83
C SER A 28 57.72 -11.38 -12.04
N SER A 29 57.90 -10.54 -13.06
CA SER A 29 57.65 -10.77 -14.49
C SER A 29 58.02 -12.15 -15.01
N PHE A 30 57.29 -12.71 -15.98
CA PHE A 30 57.89 -13.47 -17.08
C PHE A 30 57.01 -13.47 -18.35
N SER A 31 57.73 -13.43 -19.46
CA SER A 31 57.37 -13.18 -20.85
C SER A 31 56.78 -14.40 -21.59
N THR A 32 56.05 -14.09 -22.67
CA THR A 32 55.78 -14.94 -23.86
C THR A 32 57.04 -15.57 -24.45
N PRO A 33 56.90 -16.69 -25.19
CA PRO A 33 57.12 -16.58 -26.64
C PRO A 33 56.17 -17.39 -27.54
N GLN A 34 56.08 -16.92 -28.78
CA GLN A 34 55.63 -17.61 -30.01
C GLN A 34 56.29 -18.99 -30.18
N GLU A 35 55.63 -19.94 -30.84
CA GLU A 35 56.06 -20.38 -32.19
C GLU A 35 55.02 -21.26 -32.89
N SER A 36 55.08 -21.13 -34.21
CA SER A 36 54.35 -21.75 -35.32
C SER A 36 54.55 -23.26 -35.46
N GLN A 37 53.59 -23.95 -36.11
CA GLN A 37 53.92 -24.70 -37.33
C GLN A 37 52.69 -25.05 -38.18
N GLU A 38 52.90 -24.87 -39.49
CA GLU A 38 52.09 -25.26 -40.62
C GLU A 38 51.87 -26.79 -40.67
N ASN A 39 50.77 -27.22 -41.29
CA ASN A 39 50.89 -28.14 -42.43
C ASN A 39 49.62 -28.21 -43.27
N ALA A 40 49.86 -28.08 -44.57
CA ALA A 40 48.90 -28.05 -45.65
C ALA A 40 48.60 -29.45 -46.18
N TRP A 41 47.33 -29.76 -46.50
CA TRP A 41 46.97 -30.72 -47.53
C TRP A 41 45.88 -30.13 -48.44
N LYS A 42 46.14 -30.21 -49.74
CA LYS A 42 45.38 -29.60 -50.85
C LYS A 42 44.31 -30.56 -51.40
N SER A 43 43.19 -29.97 -51.84
CA SER A 43 42.37 -30.28 -53.06
C SER A 43 41.58 -31.61 -53.08
N ALA A 44 40.36 -31.76 -53.64
CA ALA A 44 39.59 -31.00 -54.64
C ALA A 44 38.07 -31.43 -54.58
N PRO A 45 37.17 -31.07 -55.53
CA PRO A 45 35.90 -30.40 -55.22
C PRO A 45 34.64 -31.27 -55.42
N THR A 46 33.55 -30.93 -54.74
CA THR A 46 32.20 -31.29 -55.21
C THR A 46 31.27 -30.08 -55.17
N SER A 47 30.70 -29.83 -56.34
CA SER A 47 29.68 -28.84 -56.66
C SER A 47 28.34 -29.16 -56.00
N GLY A 48 27.63 -28.13 -55.54
CA GLY A 48 26.18 -28.21 -55.37
C GLY A 48 25.59 -27.35 -54.26
N SER A 49 24.96 -26.24 -54.64
CA SER A 49 23.89 -25.51 -53.94
C SER A 49 24.16 -24.92 -52.54
N MET A 50 24.30 -23.59 -52.52
CA MET A 50 23.99 -22.65 -51.42
C MET A 50 22.84 -21.75 -51.90
N PRO A 51 22.16 -20.91 -51.08
CA PRO A 51 22.11 -20.86 -49.61
C PRO A 51 20.68 -20.63 -49.04
N HIS A 52 20.21 -21.39 -48.05
CA HIS A 52 19.08 -20.96 -47.18
C HIS A 52 19.38 -21.02 -45.65
N PRO A 53 20.55 -20.58 -45.12
CA PRO A 53 20.74 -20.48 -43.66
C PRO A 53 20.30 -19.12 -43.08
N LEU A 54 20.14 -18.08 -43.89
CA LEU A 54 19.84 -16.71 -43.41
C LEU A 54 18.37 -16.52 -42.99
N PHE A 55 17.43 -17.26 -43.56
CA PHE A 55 16.00 -17.09 -43.26
C PHE A 55 15.58 -17.76 -41.94
N PHE A 56 16.24 -18.84 -41.53
CA PHE A 56 15.99 -19.51 -40.24
C PHE A 56 16.61 -18.73 -39.07
N ALA A 57 17.75 -18.06 -39.28
CA ALA A 57 18.38 -17.20 -38.28
C ALA A 57 17.56 -15.92 -38.00
N LEU A 58 16.89 -15.37 -39.02
CA LEU A 58 16.03 -14.19 -38.89
C LEU A 58 14.66 -14.50 -38.24
N LEU A 59 14.16 -15.73 -38.41
CA LEU A 59 12.90 -16.16 -37.79
C LEU A 59 13.07 -16.47 -36.29
N LEU A 60 14.24 -17.01 -35.88
CA LEU A 60 14.55 -17.21 -34.46
C LEU A 60 14.83 -15.89 -33.71
N SER A 61 15.35 -14.85 -34.36
CA SER A 61 15.54 -13.54 -33.72
C SER A 61 14.23 -12.75 -33.56
N LEU A 62 13.20 -13.04 -34.34
CA LEU A 62 11.86 -12.44 -34.23
C LEU A 62 10.98 -13.10 -33.15
N LEU A 63 11.26 -14.35 -32.74
CA LEU A 63 10.56 -15.03 -31.64
C LEU A 63 11.05 -14.62 -30.23
N ALA A 64 12.18 -13.92 -30.13
CA ALA A 64 12.75 -13.47 -28.85
C ALA A 64 12.17 -12.13 -28.33
N VAL A 65 11.18 -11.55 -29.01
CA VAL A 65 10.48 -10.31 -28.58
C VAL A 65 9.06 -10.62 -28.10
N VAL A 66 8.81 -11.84 -27.61
CA VAL A 66 7.71 -12.03 -26.66
C VAL A 66 8.14 -11.30 -25.39
N SER A 67 7.63 -10.08 -25.22
CA SER A 67 7.80 -9.27 -24.03
C SER A 67 7.41 -10.11 -22.81
N ALA A 68 8.42 -10.70 -22.15
CA ALA A 68 8.25 -11.27 -20.83
C ALA A 68 7.92 -10.08 -19.93
N ALA A 69 6.62 -9.87 -19.69
CA ALA A 69 6.16 -8.92 -18.71
C ALA A 69 6.97 -9.12 -17.43
N GLN A 70 7.49 -8.04 -16.85
CA GLN A 70 8.32 -8.15 -15.66
C GLN A 70 7.58 -9.00 -14.61
N PRO A 71 8.15 -10.14 -14.20
CA PRO A 71 7.47 -11.02 -13.29
C PRO A 71 7.25 -10.29 -11.97
N CYS A 72 6.01 -10.28 -11.48
CA CYS A 72 5.75 -9.83 -10.12
C CYS A 72 6.40 -10.80 -9.13
N VAL A 73 6.84 -10.28 -7.99
CA VAL A 73 7.51 -11.05 -6.94
C VAL A 73 6.47 -11.87 -6.20
N ARG A 74 6.38 -13.18 -6.45
CA ARG A 74 5.34 -14.05 -5.84
C ARG A 74 5.60 -14.39 -4.38
N PHE A 75 6.85 -14.69 -4.05
CA PHE A 75 7.27 -15.13 -2.72
C PHE A 75 8.47 -14.27 -2.33
N ALA A 76 8.27 -13.37 -1.39
CA ALA A 76 9.35 -12.60 -0.80
C ALA A 76 9.01 -12.23 0.64
N ASP A 77 10.04 -12.20 1.46
CA ASP A 77 10.05 -11.55 2.75
C ASP A 77 10.67 -10.14 2.61
N TYR A 78 10.76 -9.43 3.74
CA TYR A 78 11.39 -8.11 3.78
C TYR A 78 12.86 -8.15 3.30
N ASP A 79 13.62 -9.18 3.66
CA ASP A 79 15.03 -9.34 3.26
C ASP A 79 15.19 -9.50 1.76
N SER A 80 14.37 -10.34 1.12
CA SER A 80 14.39 -10.54 -0.33
C SER A 80 14.01 -9.26 -1.08
N ILE A 81 12.99 -8.52 -0.60
CA ILE A 81 12.62 -7.22 -1.17
C ILE A 81 13.76 -6.21 -1.02
N ASN A 82 14.42 -6.19 0.13
CA ASN A 82 15.56 -5.31 0.38
C ASN A 82 16.74 -5.63 -0.55
N GLN A 83 17.04 -6.91 -0.79
CA GLN A 83 18.06 -7.30 -1.76
C GLN A 83 17.72 -6.83 -3.17
N LEU A 84 16.45 -6.92 -3.59
CA LEU A 84 16.02 -6.41 -4.91
C LEU A 84 16.26 -4.89 -5.04
N PHE A 85 16.05 -4.12 -3.99
CA PHE A 85 16.38 -2.69 -4.00
C PHE A 85 17.89 -2.43 -3.99
N ILE A 86 18.66 -3.19 -3.22
CA ILE A 86 20.13 -3.07 -3.17
C ILE A 86 20.75 -3.39 -4.53
N ASP A 87 20.38 -4.51 -5.12
CA ASP A 87 20.92 -5.02 -6.38
C ASP A 87 20.43 -4.19 -7.58
N GLY A 88 19.15 -3.77 -7.55
CA GLY A 88 18.58 -2.94 -8.60
C GLY A 88 19.09 -1.50 -8.62
N GLY A 89 19.46 -0.95 -7.44
CA GLY A 89 19.98 0.41 -7.32
C GLY A 89 18.95 1.50 -7.69
N PRO A 90 19.40 2.67 -8.17
CA PRO A 90 18.51 3.77 -8.55
C PRO A 90 17.51 3.38 -9.64
N GLY A 91 16.24 3.77 -9.49
CA GLY A 91 15.17 3.45 -10.45
C GLY A 91 14.63 2.02 -10.34
N ALA A 92 15.11 1.22 -9.39
CA ALA A 92 14.64 -0.16 -9.21
C ALA A 92 13.15 -0.20 -8.83
N LYS A 93 12.40 -1.03 -9.54
CA LYS A 93 10.98 -1.27 -9.26
C LYS A 93 10.78 -2.67 -8.73
N VAL A 94 10.21 -2.77 -7.54
CA VAL A 94 9.79 -4.04 -6.95
C VAL A 94 8.27 -4.12 -7.06
N LEU A 95 7.80 -4.96 -7.98
CA LEU A 95 6.38 -5.17 -8.24
C LEU A 95 5.88 -6.42 -7.53
N LEU A 96 5.01 -6.27 -6.55
CA LEU A 96 4.38 -7.35 -5.80
C LEU A 96 3.20 -7.93 -6.58
N CYS A 97 2.92 -9.22 -6.44
CA CYS A 97 1.79 -9.83 -7.11
C CYS A 97 0.45 -9.41 -6.46
N PRO A 98 -0.60 -9.15 -7.24
CA PRO A 98 -1.95 -8.85 -6.73
C PRO A 98 -2.48 -9.96 -5.81
N ASN A 99 -3.33 -9.59 -4.86
CA ASN A 99 -3.99 -10.51 -3.90
C ASN A 99 -3.01 -11.38 -3.09
N ARG A 100 -1.78 -10.91 -2.87
CA ARG A 100 -0.78 -11.63 -2.07
C ARG A 100 -0.51 -10.94 -0.75
N LEU A 101 -0.34 -11.76 0.29
CA LEU A 101 0.09 -11.35 1.61
C LEU A 101 1.60 -11.57 1.76
N TYR A 102 2.33 -10.50 2.05
CA TYR A 102 3.75 -10.50 2.36
C TYR A 102 3.92 -10.23 3.85
N ARG A 103 4.45 -11.21 4.56
CA ARG A 103 4.67 -11.15 6.02
C ARG A 103 6.04 -10.56 6.29
N LEU A 104 6.09 -9.47 7.05
CA LEU A 104 7.30 -8.70 7.29
C LEU A 104 7.77 -8.89 8.73
N SER A 105 8.88 -9.61 8.91
CA SER A 105 9.58 -9.68 10.20
C SER A 105 10.48 -8.46 10.46
N GLY A 106 10.75 -7.66 9.43
CA GLY A 106 11.48 -6.38 9.51
C GLY A 106 11.03 -5.40 8.41
N PRO A 107 11.55 -4.16 8.40
CA PRO A 107 11.14 -3.14 7.46
C PRO A 107 11.68 -3.38 6.04
N ILE A 108 10.91 -2.99 5.04
CA ILE A 108 11.36 -2.81 3.66
C ILE A 108 12.07 -1.45 3.57
N VAL A 109 13.34 -1.43 3.17
CA VAL A 109 14.20 -0.25 3.18
C VAL A 109 14.58 0.13 1.75
N PHE A 110 14.15 1.32 1.32
CA PHE A 110 14.67 1.94 0.11
C PHE A 110 16.14 2.34 0.30
N THR A 111 16.95 2.20 -0.73
CA THR A 111 18.41 2.39 -0.66
C THR A 111 18.95 3.41 -1.64
N ALA A 112 18.17 3.77 -2.67
CA ALA A 112 18.56 4.66 -3.76
C ALA A 112 17.38 5.50 -4.28
N ALA A 113 17.69 6.47 -5.13
CA ALA A 113 16.69 7.35 -5.72
C ALA A 113 15.79 6.63 -6.73
N ASP A 114 14.59 7.17 -6.95
CA ASP A 114 13.62 6.71 -7.96
C ASP A 114 13.16 5.26 -7.80
N GLN A 115 13.39 4.66 -6.62
CA GLN A 115 12.93 3.31 -6.33
C GLN A 115 11.41 3.28 -6.09
N GLU A 116 10.77 2.20 -6.51
CA GLU A 116 9.32 2.05 -6.43
C GLU A 116 8.97 0.69 -5.83
N LEU A 117 8.10 0.70 -4.82
CA LEU A 117 7.41 -0.47 -4.29
C LEU A 117 5.95 -0.37 -4.69
N ALA A 118 5.47 -1.32 -5.49
CA ALA A 118 4.08 -1.28 -5.95
C ALA A 118 3.47 -2.66 -6.14
N THR A 119 2.15 -2.74 -6.22
CA THR A 119 1.49 -3.94 -6.75
C THR A 119 1.53 -3.93 -8.27
N TYR A 120 1.87 -5.06 -8.87
CA TYR A 120 1.89 -5.27 -10.31
C TYR A 120 0.52 -4.96 -10.92
N GLY A 121 0.51 -4.13 -11.96
CA GLY A 121 -0.71 -3.65 -12.61
C GLY A 121 -1.32 -2.39 -11.97
N TYR A 122 -0.76 -1.89 -10.86
CA TYR A 122 -1.25 -0.71 -10.12
C TYR A 122 -2.76 -0.75 -9.82
N PRO A 123 -3.25 -1.83 -9.19
CA PRO A 123 -4.64 -1.92 -8.80
C PRO A 123 -5.07 -0.89 -7.75
N THR A 124 -6.32 -0.45 -7.81
CA THR A 124 -6.89 0.52 -6.84
C THR A 124 -7.80 -0.14 -5.81
N GLY A 125 -8.25 -1.38 -6.05
CA GLY A 125 -9.23 -2.06 -5.21
C GLY A 125 -8.63 -3.00 -4.16
N SER A 126 -9.36 -4.06 -3.83
CA SER A 126 -8.96 -5.10 -2.87
C SER A 126 -7.83 -5.99 -3.39
N GLU A 127 -7.56 -5.94 -4.70
CA GLU A 127 -6.57 -6.75 -5.39
C GLU A 127 -5.12 -6.28 -5.17
N ARG A 128 -4.92 -5.17 -4.45
CA ARG A 128 -3.61 -4.69 -3.98
C ARG A 128 -2.89 -5.77 -3.16
N ALA A 129 -1.57 -5.87 -3.31
CA ALA A 129 -0.73 -6.66 -2.43
C ALA A 129 -0.79 -6.13 -1.00
N VAL A 130 -0.79 -7.03 -0.01
CA VAL A 130 -0.84 -6.72 1.42
C VAL A 130 0.52 -6.93 2.04
N LEU A 131 1.12 -5.86 2.56
CA LEU A 131 2.32 -5.87 3.39
C LEU A 131 1.88 -5.88 4.86
N ARG A 132 2.11 -6.97 5.58
CA ARG A 132 1.70 -7.10 6.98
C ARG A 132 2.90 -7.26 7.90
N VAL A 133 2.97 -6.43 8.94
CA VAL A 133 4.00 -6.55 9.99
C VAL A 133 3.72 -7.77 10.87
N GLU A 134 4.71 -8.65 11.00
CA GLU A 134 4.70 -9.78 11.93
C GLU A 134 5.85 -9.72 12.95
N GLY A 135 6.87 -8.90 12.70
CA GLY A 135 7.96 -8.63 13.64
C GLY A 135 7.46 -7.99 14.94
N ARG A 136 7.75 -8.61 16.09
CA ARG A 136 7.30 -8.12 17.41
C ARG A 136 7.91 -6.77 17.77
N ASP A 137 9.16 -6.55 17.36
CA ASP A 137 9.95 -5.36 17.71
C ASP A 137 10.01 -4.32 16.57
N SER A 138 9.12 -4.43 15.57
CA SER A 138 9.02 -3.46 14.47
C SER A 138 7.64 -2.80 14.41
N ALA A 139 7.62 -1.46 14.39
CA ALA A 139 6.44 -0.67 14.03
C ALA A 139 6.36 -0.40 12.52
N THR A 140 7.53 -0.28 11.89
CA THR A 140 7.67 0.17 10.51
C THR A 140 7.64 -1.00 9.54
N ALA A 141 6.79 -0.89 8.52
CA ALA A 141 6.74 -1.80 7.38
C ALA A 141 7.62 -1.29 6.23
N ILE A 142 7.67 0.02 6.00
CA ILE A 142 8.40 0.63 4.88
C ILE A 142 9.19 1.83 5.39
N GLN A 143 10.46 1.89 5.02
CA GLN A 143 11.38 2.98 5.34
C GLN A 143 12.08 3.50 4.09
N GLY A 144 12.02 4.82 3.87
CA GLY A 144 12.59 5.51 2.72
C GLY A 144 13.07 6.91 3.04
N ASP A 145 13.41 7.19 4.30
CA ASP A 145 13.92 8.47 4.81
C ASP A 145 15.44 8.62 4.66
N CYS A 146 16.07 7.78 3.85
CA CYS A 146 17.52 7.75 3.69
C CYS A 146 18.04 8.94 2.87
N ARG A 147 19.29 9.36 3.12
CA ARG A 147 19.93 10.47 2.39
C ARG A 147 20.02 10.30 0.87
N ARG A 148 19.90 9.07 0.36
CA ARG A 148 19.93 8.76 -1.09
C ARG A 148 18.54 8.49 -1.67
N CYS A 149 17.49 8.50 -0.85
CA CYS A 149 16.14 8.09 -1.20
C CYS A 149 15.34 9.27 -1.77
N ALA A 150 15.82 9.89 -2.84
CA ALA A 150 15.05 10.90 -3.57
C ALA A 150 13.99 10.23 -4.45
N ARG A 151 12.78 10.78 -4.51
CA ARG A 151 11.69 10.34 -5.39
C ARG A 151 11.32 8.86 -5.26
N VAL A 152 11.53 8.29 -4.07
CA VAL A 152 11.06 6.92 -3.79
C VAL A 152 9.53 6.91 -3.68
N SER A 153 8.90 5.82 -4.12
CA SER A 153 7.44 5.76 -4.19
C SER A 153 6.87 4.44 -3.69
N VAL A 154 5.77 4.56 -2.94
CA VAL A 154 4.93 3.45 -2.49
C VAL A 154 3.58 3.61 -3.17
N LYS A 155 3.18 2.63 -3.98
CA LYS A 155 1.99 2.77 -4.83
C LYS A 155 1.10 1.53 -4.79
N ASN A 156 -0.21 1.73 -4.71
CA ASN A 156 -1.19 0.66 -4.95
C ASN A 156 -0.95 -0.57 -4.05
N VAL A 157 -0.63 -0.38 -2.77
CA VAL A 157 -0.42 -1.47 -1.79
C VAL A 157 -1.31 -1.28 -0.58
N VAL A 158 -1.61 -2.36 0.12
CA VAL A 158 -2.17 -2.31 1.48
C VAL A 158 -1.01 -2.50 2.46
N VAL A 159 -0.88 -1.60 3.44
CA VAL A 159 0.13 -1.70 4.51
C VAL A 159 -0.60 -1.84 5.84
N ASP A 160 -0.43 -2.99 6.48
CA ASP A 160 -1.12 -3.39 7.71
C ASP A 160 -0.10 -3.57 8.84
N GLY A 161 -0.13 -2.66 9.82
CA GLY A 161 0.75 -2.74 10.99
C GLY A 161 0.39 -3.86 11.96
N ASN A 162 -0.73 -4.57 11.76
CA ASN A 162 -1.12 -5.75 12.54
C ASN A 162 -1.29 -5.47 14.05
N ARG A 163 -1.64 -4.24 14.41
CA ARG A 163 -1.85 -3.79 15.80
C ARG A 163 -2.80 -4.69 16.59
N LYS A 164 -3.88 -5.19 15.97
CA LYS A 164 -4.86 -6.08 16.62
C LYS A 164 -4.23 -7.35 17.18
N LYS A 165 -3.23 -7.92 16.50
CA LYS A 165 -2.57 -9.17 16.90
C LYS A 165 -1.32 -8.92 17.76
N LEU A 166 -0.52 -7.92 17.39
CA LEU A 166 0.77 -7.67 18.03
C LEU A 166 0.72 -6.63 19.16
N GLY A 167 -0.43 -5.97 19.34
CA GLY A 167 -0.57 -4.83 20.23
C GLY A 167 0.25 -3.62 19.78
N ARG A 168 0.32 -2.64 20.67
CA ARG A 168 1.06 -1.39 20.49
C ARG A 168 2.55 -1.60 20.78
N MET A 169 3.38 -0.65 20.32
CA MET A 169 4.80 -0.65 20.67
C MET A 169 4.98 -0.10 22.09
N LYS A 170 5.50 -0.94 23.00
CA LYS A 170 5.81 -0.52 24.38
C LYS A 170 7.09 0.30 24.47
N ASP A 171 8.06 0.01 23.62
CA ASP A 171 9.29 0.81 23.52
C ASP A 171 9.00 2.03 22.64
N VAL A 172 8.96 3.20 23.29
CA VAL A 172 8.72 4.49 22.64
C VAL A 172 9.77 4.78 21.57
N GLY A 173 11.03 4.34 21.75
CA GLY A 173 12.09 4.52 20.77
C GLY A 173 11.90 3.72 19.47
N LEU A 174 11.07 2.68 19.52
CA LEU A 174 10.73 1.84 18.36
C LEU A 174 9.31 2.11 17.84
N ALA A 175 8.55 2.98 18.49
CA ALA A 175 7.14 3.30 18.18
C ALA A 175 6.98 4.29 17.01
N THR A 176 7.74 4.11 15.94
CA THR A 176 7.76 4.98 14.75
C THR A 176 6.51 4.86 13.87
N GLY A 177 6.50 5.55 12.72
CA GLY A 177 5.44 5.42 11.72
C GLY A 177 5.44 4.05 11.02
N LEU A 178 4.26 3.61 10.56
CA LEU A 178 4.14 2.37 9.77
C LEU A 178 4.81 2.50 8.40
N VAL A 179 4.66 3.66 7.76
CA VAL A 179 5.40 4.07 6.56
C VAL A 179 6.21 5.32 6.91
N VAL A 180 7.53 5.24 6.80
CA VAL A 180 8.44 6.36 7.10
C VAL A 180 9.17 6.78 5.84
N LEU A 181 8.81 7.95 5.30
CA LEU A 181 9.47 8.55 4.13
C LEU A 181 9.96 9.96 4.48
N GLY A 182 10.34 10.73 3.45
CA GLY A 182 10.90 12.06 3.60
C GLY A 182 12.42 12.02 3.64
N GLY A 183 13.05 12.95 4.36
CA GLY A 183 14.51 13.02 4.48
C GLY A 183 15.26 13.46 3.22
N ASN A 184 14.57 13.60 2.08
CA ASN A 184 15.09 14.06 0.80
C ASN A 184 13.94 14.64 -0.04
N GLU A 185 14.09 14.76 -1.35
CA GLU A 185 13.05 15.31 -2.23
C GLU A 185 12.08 14.26 -2.80
N GLY A 186 10.82 14.64 -3.00
CA GLY A 186 9.91 14.00 -3.96
C GLY A 186 9.33 12.64 -3.58
N GLN A 187 9.43 12.20 -2.32
CA GLN A 187 8.90 10.89 -1.91
C GLN A 187 7.39 10.86 -1.98
N SER A 188 6.82 9.67 -2.27
CA SER A 188 5.36 9.58 -2.40
C SER A 188 4.72 8.30 -1.88
N VAL A 189 3.49 8.46 -1.39
CA VAL A 189 2.56 7.37 -1.06
C VAL A 189 1.27 7.63 -1.84
N GLN A 190 0.92 6.73 -2.76
CA GLN A 190 -0.20 6.94 -3.68
C GLN A 190 -1.10 5.72 -3.75
N GLU A 191 -2.42 5.95 -3.81
CA GLU A 191 -3.44 4.91 -4.08
C GLU A 191 -3.32 3.68 -3.16
N SER A 192 -2.81 3.89 -1.95
CA SER A 192 -2.50 2.84 -0.98
C SER A 192 -3.48 2.84 0.18
N TRP A 193 -3.62 1.70 0.86
CA TRP A 193 -4.44 1.59 2.06
C TRP A 193 -3.54 1.32 3.27
N ILE A 194 -3.41 2.31 4.15
CA ILE A 194 -2.51 2.25 5.30
C ILE A 194 -3.35 2.13 6.58
N LYS A 195 -3.12 1.07 7.37
CA LYS A 195 -3.97 0.76 8.53
C LYS A 195 -3.25 0.08 9.69
N HIS A 196 -3.87 0.19 10.86
CA HIS A 196 -3.44 -0.45 12.10
C HIS A 196 -1.95 -0.26 12.44
N PRO A 197 -1.38 0.96 12.37
CA PRO A 197 -0.01 1.19 12.80
C PRO A 197 0.15 0.85 14.29
N ARG A 198 1.32 0.33 14.67
CA ARG A 198 1.63 -0.01 16.07
C ARG A 198 2.29 1.13 16.84
N GLY A 199 2.89 2.09 16.11
CA GLY A 199 3.45 3.31 16.67
C GLY A 199 2.48 4.48 16.57
N PHE A 200 3.03 5.70 16.60
CA PHE A 200 2.26 6.93 16.75
C PHE A 200 1.64 7.49 15.46
N THR A 201 1.95 6.95 14.28
CA THR A 201 1.42 7.47 13.01
C THR A 201 1.36 6.39 11.93
N ALA A 202 0.42 6.49 11.01
CA ALA A 202 0.37 5.62 9.84
C ALA A 202 1.44 6.01 8.80
N ILE A 203 1.56 7.31 8.48
CA ILE A 203 2.54 7.83 7.53
C ILE A 203 3.34 8.96 8.20
N HIS A 204 4.64 8.77 8.34
CA HIS A 204 5.56 9.80 8.81
C HIS A 204 6.41 10.29 7.65
N ILE A 205 6.29 11.57 7.30
CA ILE A 205 7.18 12.24 6.34
C ILE A 205 8.14 13.13 7.11
N ARG A 206 9.38 12.65 7.26
CA ARG A 206 10.43 13.33 8.01
C ARG A 206 11.02 14.52 7.24
N GLU A 207 11.36 15.57 7.97
CA GLU A 207 12.07 16.78 7.57
C GLU A 207 13.49 16.51 7.04
N GLY A 208 14.10 15.42 7.49
CA GLY A 208 15.48 15.05 7.21
C GLY A 208 16.51 15.71 8.11
N ASP A 209 17.69 15.09 8.21
CA ASP A 209 18.77 15.48 9.14
C ASP A 209 19.16 16.98 9.14
N LYS A 210 18.90 17.71 8.05
CA LYS A 210 19.21 19.13 7.86
C LYS A 210 18.01 19.92 7.33
N LEU A 211 16.78 19.45 7.60
CA LEU A 211 15.54 20.09 7.15
C LEU A 211 15.47 20.26 5.62
N GLN A 212 16.03 19.29 4.88
CA GLN A 212 16.15 19.33 3.41
C GLN A 212 14.99 18.68 2.67
N CYS A 213 14.04 18.07 3.38
CA CYS A 213 12.92 17.42 2.71
C CYS A 213 12.05 18.45 1.97
N THR A 214 11.71 18.16 0.72
CA THR A 214 10.81 18.99 -0.10
C THR A 214 9.99 18.13 -1.07
N GLY A 215 8.77 18.57 -1.40
CA GLY A 215 7.98 17.99 -2.49
C GLY A 215 7.44 16.58 -2.24
N ALA A 216 7.17 16.19 -1.00
CA ALA A 216 6.55 14.90 -0.73
C ALA A 216 5.08 14.89 -1.21
N VAL A 217 4.60 13.73 -1.68
CA VAL A 217 3.24 13.59 -2.24
C VAL A 217 2.49 12.42 -1.59
N ILE A 218 1.40 12.73 -0.89
CA ILE A 218 0.52 11.78 -0.23
C ILE A 218 -0.86 11.98 -0.83
N GLU A 219 -1.23 11.13 -1.78
CA GLU A 219 -2.48 11.33 -2.51
C GLU A 219 -3.30 10.07 -2.77
N LYS A 220 -4.62 10.26 -2.79
CA LYS A 220 -5.61 9.21 -3.12
C LYS A 220 -5.48 7.95 -2.26
N ASN A 221 -5.01 8.10 -1.02
CA ASN A 221 -4.88 6.98 -0.10
C ASN A 221 -6.14 6.80 0.74
N GLU A 222 -6.33 5.57 1.20
CA GLU A 222 -7.21 5.24 2.31
C GLU A 222 -6.33 5.11 3.57
N ILE A 223 -6.62 5.87 4.62
CA ILE A 223 -5.79 5.91 5.83
C ILE A 223 -6.70 5.69 7.03
N GLY A 224 -6.71 4.46 7.55
CA GLY A 224 -7.67 4.07 8.58
C GLY A 224 -7.90 2.56 8.69
N PRO A 225 -8.36 2.06 9.85
CA PRO A 225 -8.36 2.75 11.13
C PRO A 225 -6.92 2.90 11.67
N VAL A 226 -6.68 3.98 12.42
CA VAL A 226 -5.35 4.31 12.96
C VAL A 226 -5.45 4.64 14.45
N GLY A 227 -4.79 3.83 15.27
CA GLY A 227 -4.82 3.93 16.72
C GLY A 227 -5.97 3.16 17.37
N GLU A 228 -6.15 3.39 18.66
CA GLU A 228 -7.20 2.80 19.51
C GLU A 228 -7.80 3.88 20.42
N GLU A 229 -9.05 3.66 20.88
CA GLU A 229 -9.67 4.53 21.87
C GLU A 229 -8.83 4.50 23.16
N PHE A 230 -8.54 5.68 23.70
CA PHE A 230 -7.84 5.82 24.97
C PHE A 230 -8.76 5.46 26.13
N ASP A 231 -8.28 4.61 27.03
CA ASP A 231 -8.98 4.20 28.24
C ASP A 231 -8.09 4.49 29.46
N PRO A 232 -8.36 5.52 30.28
CA PRO A 232 -7.53 5.87 31.43
C PRO A 232 -7.32 4.73 32.43
N GLU A 233 -8.28 3.82 32.58
CA GLU A 233 -8.16 2.70 33.52
C GLU A 233 -7.12 1.66 33.05
N LYS A 234 -7.01 1.50 31.72
CA LYS A 234 -6.09 0.56 31.08
C LYS A 234 -4.76 1.21 30.69
N ASP A 235 -4.82 2.45 30.23
CA ASP A 235 -3.73 3.15 29.57
C ASP A 235 -3.02 4.12 30.51
N GLY A 236 -3.56 4.41 31.70
CA GLY A 236 -3.04 5.39 32.64
C GLY A 236 -3.54 6.81 32.36
N ASP A 237 -3.12 7.77 33.19
CA ASP A 237 -3.61 9.16 33.10
C ASP A 237 -3.17 9.88 31.82
N ASP A 238 -2.00 9.51 31.29
CA ASP A 238 -1.40 10.11 30.10
C ASP A 238 -1.33 9.08 28.95
N PRO A 239 -2.04 9.32 27.82
CA PRO A 239 -1.99 8.41 26.67
C PRO A 239 -0.58 8.27 26.07
N GLU A 240 0.28 9.29 26.17
CA GLU A 240 1.64 9.24 25.60
C GLU A 240 2.57 8.34 26.41
N MET A 241 2.34 8.26 27.72
CA MET A 241 3.14 7.50 28.68
C MET A 241 2.50 6.15 29.05
N SER A 242 1.56 5.67 28.23
CA SER A 242 0.84 4.43 28.51
C SER A 242 1.80 3.23 28.65
N PRO A 243 1.66 2.39 29.70
CA PRO A 243 2.52 1.22 29.90
C PRO A 243 2.32 0.13 28.83
N LEU A 244 1.26 0.22 28.04
CA LEU A 244 0.98 -0.67 26.91
C LEU A 244 1.48 -0.13 25.58
N GLY A 245 2.08 1.07 25.57
CA GLY A 245 2.39 1.85 24.36
C GLY A 245 1.27 2.83 24.01
N ARG A 246 1.62 3.86 23.23
CA ARG A 246 0.71 4.97 22.87
C ARG A 246 -0.55 4.45 22.17
N PRO A 247 -1.77 4.64 22.72
CA PRO A 247 -3.03 4.25 22.08
C PRO A 247 -3.32 5.08 20.83
N LEU A 248 -3.00 6.37 20.92
CA LEU A 248 -3.31 7.38 19.94
C LEU A 248 -2.34 7.32 18.77
N ALA A 249 -2.86 7.51 17.56
CA ALA A 249 -2.02 7.60 16.38
C ALA A 249 -2.60 8.52 15.30
N ASP A 250 -1.70 9.21 14.61
CA ASP A 250 -2.00 10.10 13.51
C ASP A 250 -2.22 9.32 12.19
N GLY A 251 -3.03 9.87 11.29
CA GLY A 251 -3.04 9.41 9.90
C GLY A 251 -1.75 9.76 9.16
N VAL A 252 -1.46 11.05 9.09
CA VAL A 252 -0.25 11.59 8.46
C VAL A 252 0.42 12.59 9.40
N SER A 253 1.71 12.39 9.64
CA SER A 253 2.59 13.33 10.33
C SER A 253 3.59 13.87 9.31
N ILE A 254 3.52 15.15 8.94
CA ILE A 254 4.33 15.73 7.85
C ILE A 254 5.19 16.92 8.30
N ALA A 255 6.49 16.81 8.07
CA ALA A 255 7.50 17.83 8.36
C ALA A 255 8.36 18.17 7.11
N CYS A 256 7.80 18.11 5.91
CA CYS A 256 8.54 18.25 4.64
C CYS A 256 8.03 19.44 3.83
N ARG A 257 8.89 20.34 3.36
CA ARG A 257 8.44 21.57 2.68
C ARG A 257 7.77 21.30 1.35
N ASP A 258 7.01 22.26 0.83
CA ASP A 258 6.45 22.28 -0.52
C ASP A 258 5.73 20.97 -0.91
N SER A 259 5.09 20.33 0.06
CA SER A 259 4.54 18.99 -0.08
C SER A 259 3.02 19.01 -0.32
N PHE A 260 2.46 17.86 -0.64
CA PHE A 260 1.04 17.70 -0.94
C PHE A 260 0.45 16.55 -0.11
N VAL A 261 -0.62 16.84 0.63
CA VAL A 261 -1.52 15.83 1.21
C VAL A 261 -2.89 16.08 0.64
N ARG A 262 -3.29 15.29 -0.37
CA ARG A 262 -4.50 15.60 -1.13
C ARG A 262 -5.34 14.40 -1.56
N ASP A 263 -6.64 14.63 -1.69
CA ASP A 263 -7.58 13.63 -2.21
C ASP A 263 -7.56 12.31 -1.41
N ASN A 264 -7.12 12.33 -0.14
CA ASN A 264 -7.09 11.14 0.71
C ASN A 264 -8.39 10.99 1.49
N THR A 265 -8.72 9.75 1.83
CA THR A 265 -9.81 9.40 2.74
C THR A 265 -9.22 8.90 4.06
N PHE A 266 -9.43 9.67 5.11
CA PHE A 266 -9.05 9.36 6.48
C PHE A 266 -10.26 8.87 7.26
N TYR A 267 -10.11 7.79 8.00
CA TYR A 267 -11.19 7.32 8.87
C TYR A 267 -10.66 6.66 10.13
N ASP A 268 -11.33 6.94 11.25
CA ASP A 268 -11.02 6.37 12.56
C ASP A 268 -9.54 6.54 12.96
N ASN A 269 -9.02 7.75 12.78
CA ASN A 269 -7.72 8.20 13.31
C ASN A 269 -7.94 8.72 14.73
N THR A 270 -7.25 8.16 15.74
CA THR A 270 -7.56 8.50 17.13
C THR A 270 -6.81 9.70 17.70
N ASP A 271 -5.67 10.04 17.10
CA ASP A 271 -4.99 11.31 17.36
C ASP A 271 -5.51 12.39 16.37
N ALA A 272 -4.70 12.85 15.41
CA ALA A 272 -5.18 13.65 14.30
C ALA A 272 -5.19 12.89 12.97
N ALA A 273 -6.09 13.26 12.04
CA ALA A 273 -6.00 12.72 10.69
C ALA A 273 -4.72 13.23 9.99
N VAL A 274 -4.41 14.52 10.14
CA VAL A 274 -3.19 15.15 9.63
C VAL A 274 -2.58 16.06 10.71
N VAL A 275 -1.30 15.86 11.01
CA VAL A 275 -0.46 16.78 11.80
C VAL A 275 0.59 17.40 10.89
N VAL A 276 0.61 18.73 10.85
CA VAL A 276 1.59 19.50 10.07
C VAL A 276 2.64 20.05 11.04
N TYR A 277 3.86 19.53 10.96
CA TYR A 277 5.00 19.99 11.75
C TYR A 277 5.72 21.12 11.02
N CYS A 278 5.22 22.36 11.16
CA CYS A 278 5.77 23.58 10.56
C CYS A 278 6.31 23.36 9.14
N SER A 279 5.48 23.03 8.17
CA SER A 279 5.94 22.51 6.87
C SER A 279 5.75 23.56 5.74
N PRO A 280 6.60 24.61 5.63
CA PRO A 280 6.41 25.71 4.69
C PRO A 280 6.10 25.27 3.26
N GLY A 281 5.16 25.98 2.63
CA GLY A 281 4.73 25.72 1.25
C GLY A 281 3.82 24.50 1.05
N THR A 282 3.54 23.73 2.11
CA THR A 282 2.74 22.49 1.98
C THR A 282 1.25 22.74 1.80
N LEU A 283 0.64 21.98 0.90
CA LEU A 283 -0.78 22.02 0.58
C LEU A 283 -1.51 20.78 1.11
N ILE A 284 -2.48 21.01 2.01
CA ILE A 284 -3.41 20.01 2.52
C ILE A 284 -4.79 20.25 1.89
N HIS A 285 -5.18 19.43 0.91
CA HIS A 285 -6.30 19.77 0.03
C HIS A 285 -7.25 18.61 -0.29
N ALA A 286 -8.57 18.88 -0.27
CA ALA A 286 -9.58 17.95 -0.78
C ALA A 286 -9.55 16.57 -0.10
N ASN A 287 -9.10 16.51 1.15
CA ASN A 287 -9.16 15.28 1.94
C ASN A 287 -10.53 15.15 2.60
N HIS A 288 -10.97 13.92 2.81
CA HIS A 288 -12.18 13.59 3.56
C HIS A 288 -11.79 12.87 4.85
N ILE A 289 -12.19 13.42 5.99
CA ILE A 289 -11.84 12.92 7.32
C ILE A 289 -13.12 12.55 8.05
N PHE A 290 -13.20 11.32 8.56
CA PHE A 290 -14.39 10.81 9.25
C PHE A 290 -14.06 10.13 10.58
N ALA A 291 -14.85 10.41 11.61
CA ALA A 291 -14.87 9.62 12.85
C ALA A 291 -16.14 8.75 12.90
N ARG A 292 -15.97 7.43 12.75
CA ARG A 292 -17.06 6.45 12.60
C ARG A 292 -17.11 5.45 13.74
N GLY A 293 -16.02 4.71 13.93
CA GLY A 293 -15.86 3.66 14.93
C GLY A 293 -15.11 4.14 16.16
N LEU A 294 -14.16 5.07 16.00
CA LEU A 294 -13.29 5.60 17.06
C LEU A 294 -13.38 7.13 17.17
N SER A 295 -13.14 7.66 18.37
CA SER A 295 -13.02 9.11 18.57
C SER A 295 -11.65 9.61 18.10
N ALA A 296 -11.60 10.82 17.54
CA ALA A 296 -10.39 11.53 17.15
C ALA A 296 -10.14 12.73 18.06
N MET A 297 -8.87 13.00 18.38
CA MET A 297 -8.51 14.26 19.04
C MET A 297 -8.67 15.42 18.06
N ALA A 298 -8.26 15.26 16.80
CA ALA A 298 -8.46 16.30 15.81
C ALA A 298 -8.67 15.80 14.38
N GLY A 299 -9.23 16.64 13.53
CA GLY A 299 -9.18 16.44 12.08
C GLY A 299 -7.79 16.81 11.55
N ILE A 300 -7.43 18.09 11.66
CA ILE A 300 -6.14 18.63 11.20
C ILE A 300 -5.51 19.50 12.30
N LEU A 301 -4.22 19.30 12.57
CA LEU A 301 -3.45 20.10 13.53
C LEU A 301 -2.30 20.85 12.86
N LEU A 302 -2.16 22.13 13.22
CA LEU A 302 -1.06 23.04 12.90
C LEU A 302 -0.61 23.72 14.20
N VAL A 303 -0.10 22.90 15.13
CA VAL A 303 0.09 23.29 16.54
C VAL A 303 1.55 23.28 16.97
N ASP A 304 2.41 22.58 16.25
CA ASP A 304 3.82 22.44 16.58
C ASP A 304 4.62 23.67 16.17
N SER A 305 5.72 23.93 16.87
CA SER A 305 6.74 24.92 16.50
C SER A 305 8.00 24.28 15.90
N THR A 306 8.20 22.98 16.09
CA THR A 306 9.33 22.25 15.50
C THR A 306 8.91 21.50 14.24
N PRO A 307 9.83 21.23 13.29
CA PRO A 307 11.27 21.55 13.31
C PRO A 307 11.65 22.88 12.63
N PHE A 308 10.69 23.69 12.18
CA PHE A 308 10.96 24.93 11.43
C PHE A 308 10.62 26.21 12.20
N ASP A 309 10.85 26.22 13.52
CA ASP A 309 10.72 27.40 14.38
C ASP A 309 9.38 28.16 14.26
N GLY A 310 8.28 27.41 14.11
CA GLY A 310 6.92 27.94 13.99
C GLY A 310 6.58 28.53 12.62
N ASP A 311 7.40 28.30 11.59
CA ASP A 311 7.14 28.78 10.23
C ASP A 311 6.13 27.89 9.48
N TYR A 312 4.97 28.45 9.19
CA TYR A 312 3.92 27.88 8.34
C TYR A 312 3.72 28.73 7.08
N SER A 313 4.69 29.58 6.71
CA SER A 313 4.59 30.41 5.51
C SER A 313 4.32 29.58 4.26
N GLY A 314 3.25 29.94 3.53
CA GLY A 314 2.82 29.22 2.34
C GLY A 314 2.10 27.90 2.61
N VAL A 315 1.93 27.47 3.86
CA VAL A 315 1.06 26.33 4.19
C VAL A 315 -0.39 26.70 3.86
N VAL A 316 -1.09 25.83 3.15
CA VAL A 316 -2.50 26.01 2.80
C VAL A 316 -3.28 24.76 3.15
N VAL A 317 -4.27 24.90 4.03
CA VAL A 317 -5.26 23.87 4.34
C VAL A 317 -6.58 24.29 3.71
N LYS A 318 -6.99 23.63 2.62
CA LYS A 318 -8.18 24.07 1.88
C LYS A 318 -9.08 22.98 1.35
N SER A 319 -10.39 23.25 1.34
CA SER A 319 -11.41 22.38 0.75
C SER A 319 -11.41 20.95 1.30
N ASN A 320 -10.98 20.77 2.55
CA ASN A 320 -11.11 19.49 3.25
C ASN A 320 -12.51 19.39 3.84
N ILE A 321 -13.03 18.17 3.95
CA ILE A 321 -14.29 17.86 4.61
C ILE A 321 -14.00 17.03 5.85
N ILE A 322 -14.41 17.53 7.03
CA ILE A 322 -14.20 16.89 8.32
C ILE A 322 -15.58 16.57 8.91
N ASP A 323 -15.85 15.29 9.13
CA ASP A 323 -17.16 14.78 9.50
C ASP A 323 -17.10 13.93 10.78
N ALA A 324 -17.60 14.50 11.87
CA ALA A 324 -17.82 13.81 13.15
C ALA A 324 -19.12 13.00 13.10
N ALA A 325 -19.16 12.01 12.19
CA ALA A 325 -20.37 11.34 11.74
C ALA A 325 -21.07 10.55 12.86
N SER A 326 -20.35 9.66 13.53
CA SER A 326 -20.89 8.81 14.62
C SER A 326 -19.99 8.72 15.84
N ARG A 327 -18.79 9.31 15.76
CA ARG A 327 -17.84 9.43 16.85
C ARG A 327 -17.27 10.83 16.90
N THR A 328 -16.69 11.12 18.06
CA THR A 328 -16.28 12.47 18.39
C THR A 328 -15.03 12.87 17.63
N ILE A 329 -15.03 14.08 17.08
CA ILE A 329 -13.80 14.78 16.71
C ILE A 329 -13.72 15.99 17.64
N ARG A 330 -12.74 16.01 18.55
CA ARG A 330 -12.71 17.03 19.61
C ARG A 330 -12.42 18.42 19.05
N VAL A 331 -11.53 18.52 18.07
CA VAL A 331 -11.27 19.76 17.32
C VAL A 331 -11.21 19.46 15.83
N GLY A 332 -12.06 20.09 15.01
CA GLY A 332 -12.01 19.92 13.56
C GLY A 332 -10.66 20.35 12.99
N ILE A 333 -10.32 21.64 13.14
CA ILE A 333 -9.01 22.19 12.76
C ILE A 333 -8.43 22.98 13.93
N GLY A 334 -7.28 22.53 14.46
CA GLY A 334 -6.54 23.22 15.50
C GLY A 334 -5.36 23.99 14.92
N ILE A 335 -5.26 25.27 15.24
CA ILE A 335 -4.19 26.16 14.78
C ILE A 335 -3.57 26.83 16.01
N GLY A 336 -2.29 26.59 16.24
CA GLY A 336 -1.58 27.16 17.38
C GLY A 336 -1.37 26.20 18.56
N PRO A 337 -0.28 26.37 19.34
CA PRO A 337 0.13 25.41 20.37
C PRO A 337 -0.92 25.26 21.46
N THR A 338 -1.57 26.35 21.85
CA THR A 338 -2.58 26.41 22.92
C THR A 338 -3.79 25.50 22.67
N VAL A 339 -4.04 25.07 21.43
CA VAL A 339 -5.10 24.08 21.14
C VAL A 339 -4.73 22.69 21.67
N TRP A 340 -3.44 22.33 21.61
CA TRP A 340 -2.90 21.00 21.91
C TRP A 340 -2.06 20.92 23.19
N SER A 341 -1.61 22.04 23.75
CA SER A 341 -0.79 22.06 24.95
C SER A 341 -1.14 23.21 25.89
N ASP A 342 -0.38 23.31 26.98
CA ASP A 342 -0.38 24.45 27.88
C ASP A 342 0.48 25.63 27.40
N ASP A 343 1.06 25.55 26.21
CA ASP A 343 1.86 26.62 25.64
C ASP A 343 0.98 27.77 25.11
N THR A 344 1.00 28.89 25.83
CA THR A 344 0.31 30.13 25.47
C THR A 344 1.27 31.22 24.96
N GLU A 345 2.57 30.95 24.93
CA GLU A 345 3.60 31.95 24.63
C GLU A 345 4.13 31.83 23.20
N THR A 346 4.18 30.61 22.68
CA THR A 346 4.67 30.35 21.32
C THR A 346 3.71 30.90 20.27
N VAL A 347 4.26 31.71 19.35
CA VAL A 347 3.53 32.31 18.24
C VAL A 347 3.96 31.67 16.92
N LEU A 348 3.02 31.02 16.23
CA LEU A 348 3.24 30.43 14.91
C LEU A 348 3.01 31.46 13.81
N THR A 349 3.85 31.46 12.78
CA THR A 349 3.85 32.50 11.74
C THR A 349 3.49 31.98 10.36
N GLY A 350 2.56 32.66 9.69
CA GLY A 350 2.19 32.39 8.30
C GLY A 350 1.24 31.21 8.15
N GLY A 351 0.62 31.07 6.97
CA GLY A 351 -0.28 29.94 6.68
C GLY A 351 -1.71 30.37 6.41
N SER A 352 -2.50 29.44 5.87
CA SER A 352 -3.87 29.71 5.44
C SER A 352 -4.78 28.52 5.63
N VAL A 353 -5.94 28.74 6.24
CA VAL A 353 -7.01 27.74 6.43
C VAL A 353 -8.26 28.25 5.75
N ILE A 354 -8.56 27.73 4.55
CA ILE A 354 -9.52 28.34 3.63
C ILE A 354 -10.53 27.34 3.08
N GLY A 355 -11.83 27.63 3.18
CA GLY A 355 -12.84 26.87 2.44
C GLY A 355 -13.01 25.42 2.90
N ASN A 356 -12.67 25.10 4.15
CA ASN A 356 -12.88 23.77 4.72
C ASN A 356 -14.31 23.64 5.25
N GLY A 357 -14.86 22.43 5.17
CA GLY A 357 -16.21 22.11 5.62
C GLY A 357 -16.22 21.21 6.85
N LEU A 358 -16.96 21.62 7.87
CA LEU A 358 -17.12 20.89 9.12
C LEU A 358 -18.57 20.43 9.24
N LYS A 359 -18.77 19.14 9.48
CA LYS A 359 -20.11 18.54 9.64
C LYS A 359 -20.10 17.39 10.65
N GLY A 360 -21.30 16.88 10.94
CA GLY A 360 -21.49 15.77 11.85
C GLY A 360 -21.99 16.22 13.22
N ARG A 361 -22.54 15.27 13.97
CA ARG A 361 -23.24 15.55 15.24
C ARG A 361 -22.29 15.64 16.44
N TYR A 362 -21.13 15.00 16.35
CA TYR A 362 -20.24 14.74 17.47
C TYR A 362 -18.97 15.61 17.39
N MET A 363 -19.07 16.83 16.86
CA MET A 363 -17.93 17.74 16.82
C MET A 363 -17.79 18.38 18.20
N GLY A 364 -16.57 18.53 18.70
CA GLY A 364 -16.32 19.34 19.89
C GLY A 364 -16.21 20.82 19.52
N TYR A 365 -15.07 21.21 19.00
CA TYR A 365 -14.82 22.53 18.44
C TYR A 365 -14.63 22.43 16.93
N GLY A 366 -15.12 23.40 16.16
CA GLY A 366 -14.92 23.43 14.72
C GLY A 366 -13.51 23.84 14.32
N ILE A 367 -13.20 25.14 14.40
CA ILE A 367 -11.86 25.70 14.19
C ILE A 367 -11.46 26.47 15.44
N ALA A 368 -10.31 26.11 16.01
CA ALA A 368 -9.72 26.77 17.16
C ALA A 368 -8.36 27.37 16.80
N ALA A 369 -8.14 28.64 17.17
CA ALA A 369 -6.96 29.40 16.77
C ALA A 369 -6.38 30.27 17.90
N ALA A 370 -5.09 30.10 18.25
CA ALA A 370 -4.40 30.93 19.24
C ALA A 370 -2.90 31.03 18.95
N GLY A 371 -2.25 32.10 19.40
CA GLY A 371 -0.80 32.28 19.23
C GLY A 371 -0.37 32.36 17.77
N LEU A 372 -0.96 33.27 17.00
CA LEU A 372 -0.80 33.29 15.54
C LEU A 372 -0.36 34.65 15.02
N LYS A 373 0.58 34.66 14.05
CA LYS A 373 1.05 35.85 13.35
C LYS A 373 0.92 35.71 11.84
N LYS A 374 0.31 36.69 11.16
CA LYS A 374 0.16 36.72 9.68
C LYS A 374 -0.57 35.51 9.08
N TRP A 375 -1.60 35.01 9.76
CA TRP A 375 -2.45 33.92 9.27
C TRP A 375 -3.66 34.44 8.48
N THR A 376 -4.18 33.60 7.60
CA THR A 376 -5.46 33.83 6.93
C THR A 376 -6.42 32.66 7.17
N VAL A 377 -7.52 32.89 7.88
CA VAL A 377 -8.56 31.89 8.16
C VAL A 377 -9.89 32.39 7.60
N LYS A 378 -10.31 31.89 6.43
CA LYS A 378 -11.48 32.44 5.71
C LYS A 378 -12.31 31.40 4.97
N ASP A 379 -13.56 31.73 4.69
CA ASP A 379 -14.49 30.96 3.86
C ASP A 379 -14.73 29.51 4.32
N ASN A 380 -14.32 29.16 5.55
CA ASN A 380 -14.65 27.87 6.15
C ASN A 380 -16.12 27.90 6.58
N TRP A 381 -16.78 26.76 6.46
CA TRP A 381 -18.18 26.62 6.85
C TRP A 381 -18.33 25.50 7.86
N ASP A 382 -19.29 25.67 8.74
CA ASP A 382 -19.54 24.79 9.85
C ASP A 382 -21.04 24.52 9.96
N GLU A 383 -21.42 23.30 9.60
CA GLU A 383 -22.76 22.73 9.77
C GLU A 383 -22.77 21.66 10.87
N ALA A 384 -21.67 21.52 11.61
CA ALA A 384 -21.57 20.54 12.67
C ALA A 384 -22.41 20.95 13.88
N LYS A 385 -22.82 19.94 14.65
CA LYS A 385 -23.33 20.15 16.00
C LYS A 385 -22.16 20.01 16.97
N HIS A 386 -22.02 21.02 17.84
CA HIS A 386 -20.94 21.07 18.82
C HIS A 386 -21.41 20.53 20.16
N GLU A 387 -20.77 19.48 20.64
CA GLU A 387 -21.03 18.82 21.91
C GLU A 387 -19.78 18.15 22.48
N GLY A 388 -19.70 18.05 23.80
CA GLY A 388 -18.54 17.54 24.50
C GLY A 388 -18.62 17.88 25.97
N SER A 389 -17.90 17.12 26.80
CA SER A 389 -17.80 17.36 28.23
C SER A 389 -16.34 17.52 28.64
N LYS A 390 -16.06 18.47 29.53
CA LYS A 390 -14.74 18.63 30.17
C LYS A 390 -14.32 17.29 30.79
N SER A 391 -13.16 16.76 30.39
CA SER A 391 -12.57 15.59 31.03
C SER A 391 -11.67 16.00 32.20
N ALA A 392 -11.22 15.03 32.99
CA ALA A 392 -10.25 15.26 34.05
C ALA A 392 -8.89 15.79 33.55
N ARG A 393 -8.62 15.73 32.24
CA ARG A 393 -7.39 16.23 31.61
C ARG A 393 -7.44 17.72 31.28
N CYS A 394 -8.63 18.33 31.33
CA CYS A 394 -8.77 19.75 31.05
C CYS A 394 -8.26 20.58 32.21
N PHE A 395 -7.50 21.64 31.91
CA PHE A 395 -7.07 22.60 32.92
C PHE A 395 -8.25 23.31 33.59
N ASP A 396 -8.03 23.76 34.83
CA ASP A 396 -9.02 24.52 35.59
C ASP A 396 -8.98 26.01 35.25
N GLU A 397 -7.82 26.54 34.86
CA GLU A 397 -7.65 27.92 34.41
C GLU A 397 -6.74 27.97 33.18
N PRO A 398 -7.11 28.66 32.09
CA PRO A 398 -8.43 29.25 31.85
C PRO A 398 -9.51 28.18 31.74
N VAL A 399 -10.74 28.52 32.14
CA VAL A 399 -11.88 27.63 31.91
C VAL A 399 -12.22 27.68 30.42
N ASN A 400 -11.94 26.58 29.72
CA ASN A 400 -12.30 26.44 28.31
C ASN A 400 -13.81 26.70 28.12
N PRO A 401 -14.19 27.39 27.03
CA PRO A 401 -15.60 27.63 26.74
C PRO A 401 -16.31 26.32 26.37
N ASP A 402 -17.64 26.33 26.37
CA ASP A 402 -18.40 25.18 25.88
C ASP A 402 -18.08 24.90 24.38
N PRO A 403 -18.14 23.63 23.94
CA PRO A 403 -18.00 23.22 22.54
C PRO A 403 -18.71 24.15 21.55
N MET A 404 -17.97 24.67 20.56
CA MET A 404 -18.49 25.64 19.58
C MET A 404 -17.75 25.62 18.25
N GLY A 405 -18.38 26.21 17.23
CA GLY A 405 -17.88 26.20 15.86
C GLY A 405 -16.56 26.90 15.65
N LEU A 406 -16.53 28.23 15.75
CA LEU A 406 -15.36 29.02 15.38
C LEU A 406 -14.91 29.81 16.61
N LEU A 407 -13.69 29.56 17.07
CA LEU A 407 -13.16 30.19 18.27
C LEU A 407 -11.69 30.60 18.09
N TYR A 408 -11.32 31.69 18.73
CA TYR A 408 -9.95 32.21 18.74
C TYR A 408 -9.65 32.97 20.03
N ASN A 409 -8.36 33.17 20.33
CA ASN A 409 -7.89 33.96 21.46
C ASN A 409 -7.32 35.29 20.93
N ALA A 410 -8.15 36.34 20.81
CA ALA A 410 -7.78 37.57 20.13
C ALA A 410 -6.50 38.26 20.67
N PRO A 411 -6.24 38.30 22.00
CA PRO A 411 -4.98 38.82 22.54
C PRO A 411 -3.70 38.18 21.99
N THR A 412 -3.76 36.93 21.53
CA THR A 412 -2.61 36.17 21.01
C THR A 412 -2.50 36.19 19.48
N ILE A 413 -3.36 36.96 18.81
CA ILE A 413 -3.43 37.04 17.34
C ILE A 413 -2.81 38.35 16.85
N GLU A 414 -1.76 38.25 16.04
CA GLU A 414 -1.03 39.38 15.45
C GLU A 414 -1.17 39.40 13.93
N ASP A 415 -1.48 40.56 13.33
CA ASP A 415 -1.49 40.78 11.88
C ASP A 415 -2.22 39.70 11.04
N SER A 416 -3.21 39.03 11.63
CA SER A 416 -3.89 37.88 11.01
C SER A 416 -5.32 38.24 10.63
N THR A 417 -5.86 37.58 9.61
CA THR A 417 -7.20 37.84 9.10
C THR A 417 -8.11 36.64 9.29
N PHE A 418 -9.23 36.86 9.97
CA PHE A 418 -10.27 35.85 10.21
C PHE A 418 -11.56 36.23 9.50
N GLN A 419 -12.34 35.22 9.10
CA GLN A 419 -13.74 35.40 8.70
C GLN A 419 -14.62 35.81 9.88
N ILE A 420 -15.80 36.32 9.58
CA ILE A 420 -16.83 36.59 10.60
C ILE A 420 -17.29 35.30 11.28
N GLY A 421 -17.75 35.42 12.53
CA GLY A 421 -18.34 34.31 13.30
C GLY A 421 -17.41 33.67 14.34
N PHE A 422 -16.12 34.02 14.35
CA PHE A 422 -15.21 33.62 15.42
C PHE A 422 -15.57 34.29 16.75
N ALA A 423 -15.69 33.49 17.82
CA ALA A 423 -15.91 33.96 19.17
C ALA A 423 -14.58 34.07 19.94
N ASP A 424 -14.36 35.23 20.57
CA ASP A 424 -13.14 35.51 21.34
C ASP A 424 -13.23 34.88 22.74
N HIS A 425 -12.33 33.95 23.02
CA HIS A 425 -12.25 33.25 24.29
C HIS A 425 -10.80 33.02 24.68
N ASP A 426 -10.55 33.08 25.99
CA ASP A 426 -9.33 32.51 26.56
C ASP A 426 -9.53 31.00 26.75
N PHE A 427 -8.56 30.20 26.33
CA PHE A 427 -8.63 28.75 26.36
C PHE A 427 -7.23 28.15 26.33
N GLN A 428 -7.14 26.87 26.71
CA GLN A 428 -5.90 26.10 26.71
C GLN A 428 -6.24 24.61 26.62
N TYR A 429 -5.45 23.84 25.86
CA TYR A 429 -5.59 22.40 25.72
C TYR A 429 -7.02 21.94 25.35
N LEU A 430 -7.61 22.53 24.31
CA LEU A 430 -9.02 22.28 23.91
C LEU A 430 -9.33 20.83 23.56
N VAL A 431 -8.32 20.07 23.13
CA VAL A 431 -8.44 18.64 22.85
C VAL A 431 -8.70 17.78 24.10
N CYS A 432 -8.77 18.39 25.28
CA CYS A 432 -9.03 17.70 26.55
C CYS A 432 -10.48 17.23 26.73
N ILE A 433 -11.44 17.70 25.91
CA ILE A 433 -12.85 17.32 26.06
C ILE A 433 -13.11 15.87 25.65
N ASP A 434 -14.07 15.22 26.29
CA ASP A 434 -14.55 13.91 25.87
C ASP A 434 -15.88 14.03 25.12
N GLY A 435 -16.11 13.09 24.23
CA GLY A 435 -17.36 12.98 23.47
C GLY A 435 -18.54 12.56 24.32
N ILE A 436 -19.70 13.15 24.06
CA ILE A 436 -20.97 12.71 24.66
C ILE A 436 -21.50 11.53 23.82
N TYR A 437 -20.89 10.36 23.98
CA TYR A 437 -21.36 9.16 23.29
C TYR A 437 -22.47 8.47 24.08
N ASP A 438 -23.69 8.53 23.55
CA ASP A 438 -24.81 7.76 24.09
C ASP A 438 -24.69 6.28 23.72
N LYS A 439 -24.11 5.47 24.62
CA LYS A 439 -24.02 4.01 24.47
C LYS A 439 -25.40 3.35 24.33
N SER A 440 -26.47 3.97 24.82
CA SER A 440 -27.83 3.41 24.79
C SER A 440 -28.54 3.63 23.44
N ASN A 441 -28.08 4.60 22.66
CA ASN A 441 -28.58 4.88 21.32
C ASN A 441 -27.42 5.10 20.35
N PRO A 442 -26.65 4.03 20.05
CA PRO A 442 -25.55 4.13 19.11
C PRO A 442 -26.09 4.67 17.78
N PRO A 443 -25.37 5.60 17.11
CA PRO A 443 -25.87 6.22 15.89
C PRO A 443 -26.21 5.15 14.86
N LYS A 444 -27.50 4.98 14.53
CA LYS A 444 -27.93 4.16 13.41
C LYS A 444 -27.71 4.99 12.15
N HIS A 445 -26.60 4.82 11.45
CA HIS A 445 -26.38 5.58 10.23
C HIS A 445 -25.90 4.74 9.06
N ASP A 446 -26.51 5.07 7.92
CA ASP A 446 -26.05 4.89 6.55
C ASP A 446 -24.71 5.62 6.38
N LEU A 447 -23.66 5.09 6.99
CA LEU A 447 -22.32 5.61 6.83
C LEU A 447 -21.94 5.44 5.35
N PRO A 448 -21.32 6.45 4.71
CA PRO A 448 -20.86 6.28 3.34
C PRO A 448 -19.97 5.02 3.28
N PRO A 449 -20.19 4.13 2.30
CA PRO A 449 -19.37 2.93 2.16
C PRO A 449 -17.91 3.36 2.04
N LEU A 450 -17.01 2.67 2.76
CA LEU A 450 -15.58 2.91 2.58
C LEU A 450 -15.20 2.51 1.15
N PRO A 451 -14.16 3.11 0.55
CA PRO A 451 -13.78 2.77 -0.82
C PRO A 451 -13.53 1.26 -1.01
N HIS A 452 -12.97 0.58 -0.01
CA HIS A 452 -12.80 -0.88 -0.02
C HIS A 452 -14.10 -1.68 0.19
N ASP A 453 -15.18 -1.11 0.74
CA ASP A 453 -16.48 -1.77 0.87
C ASP A 453 -17.20 -1.89 -0.48
N LEU A 454 -16.84 -1.06 -1.45
CA LEU A 454 -17.49 -0.99 -2.77
C LEU A 454 -17.05 -2.12 -3.73
N GLY A 455 -16.04 -2.92 -3.35
CA GLY A 455 -15.37 -3.88 -4.24
C GLY A 455 -15.62 -5.36 -3.95
N SER A 456 -16.40 -5.75 -2.94
CA SER A 456 -16.57 -7.16 -2.57
C SER A 456 -17.97 -7.47 -2.03
N PRO A 457 -18.66 -8.53 -2.50
CA PRO A 457 -19.83 -9.05 -1.79
C PRO A 457 -19.37 -9.63 -0.44
N SER A 458 -19.75 -8.94 0.64
CA SER A 458 -19.50 -9.22 2.07
C SER A 458 -19.02 -10.64 2.45
N GLU A 459 -17.74 -10.76 2.82
CA GLU A 459 -17.21 -11.88 3.64
C GLU A 459 -17.25 -11.58 5.16
N ASN A 460 -17.71 -10.40 5.56
CA ASN A 460 -17.63 -9.86 6.93
C ASN A 460 -18.48 -10.59 8.01
N GLU A 461 -19.11 -11.73 7.72
CA GLU A 461 -19.87 -12.50 8.72
C GLU A 461 -19.14 -13.75 9.25
N ARG A 462 -17.97 -14.13 8.73
CA ARG A 462 -17.33 -15.40 9.15
C ARG A 462 -16.36 -15.27 10.33
N ASP A 463 -15.73 -14.11 10.53
CA ASP A 463 -14.72 -13.95 11.59
C ASP A 463 -15.30 -13.65 12.98
N ALA A 464 -16.62 -13.45 13.12
CA ALA A 464 -17.26 -13.08 14.38
C ALA A 464 -17.73 -14.26 15.24
N LYS A 465 -17.51 -15.53 14.83
CA LYS A 465 -18.07 -16.71 15.53
C LYS A 465 -17.09 -17.63 16.25
N ASP A 466 -15.78 -17.46 16.11
CA ASP A 466 -14.80 -18.39 16.69
C ASP A 466 -13.99 -17.80 17.86
N GLN A 467 -14.65 -17.11 18.80
CA GLN A 467 -14.05 -16.81 20.11
C GLN A 467 -15.03 -17.08 21.25
N VAL A 468 -15.09 -18.35 21.68
CA VAL A 468 -15.45 -18.72 23.05
C VAL A 468 -14.53 -19.88 23.47
N ASP A 469 -13.85 -19.69 24.60
CA ASP A 469 -13.08 -20.63 25.41
C ASP A 469 -11.89 -21.36 24.76
N ASP A 470 -10.66 -20.99 25.13
CA ASP A 470 -9.91 -21.75 26.14
C ASP A 470 -8.61 -21.00 26.51
N SER A 471 -8.27 -21.02 27.79
CA SER A 471 -7.09 -20.37 28.37
C SER A 471 -6.07 -21.40 28.81
N THR A 472 -4.81 -20.95 28.83
CA THR A 472 -3.62 -21.58 29.43
C THR A 472 -3.02 -22.79 28.71
N GLU A 473 -1.86 -22.59 28.08
CA GLU A 473 -0.65 -23.39 28.34
C GLU A 473 0.61 -22.70 27.77
N GLU A 474 1.66 -22.66 28.58
CA GLU A 474 3.02 -22.22 28.22
C GLU A 474 3.69 -23.27 27.33
N LEU A 475 4.47 -22.83 26.33
CA LEU A 475 5.30 -23.73 25.52
C LEU A 475 6.72 -23.19 25.34
N GLU A 476 7.66 -24.01 25.81
CA GLU A 476 9.10 -23.89 25.63
C GLU A 476 9.52 -24.20 24.19
N ALA A 477 10.63 -23.57 23.78
CA ALA A 477 11.19 -23.66 22.43
C ALA A 477 12.01 -24.95 22.23
N GLY A 478 11.71 -25.67 21.15
CA GLY A 478 12.51 -26.78 20.61
C GLY A 478 13.05 -26.45 19.21
N THR A 479 14.33 -26.73 19.00
CA THR A 479 15.12 -26.62 17.77
C THR A 479 14.71 -27.65 16.70
N GLU A 480 14.62 -27.24 15.44
CA GLU A 480 14.45 -28.14 14.29
C GLU A 480 15.71 -28.25 13.43
N GLU A 481 16.08 -29.50 13.11
CA GLU A 481 17.01 -29.91 12.06
C GLU A 481 16.26 -30.20 10.74
N ALA A 482 17.00 -30.13 9.63
CA ALA A 482 16.50 -30.14 8.26
C ALA A 482 16.12 -31.53 7.71
N GLU A 483 15.09 -31.58 6.85
CA GLU A 483 14.73 -32.77 6.07
C GLU A 483 14.67 -32.55 4.55
N THR A 484 14.93 -33.67 3.88
CA THR A 484 15.17 -33.91 2.46
C THR A 484 13.89 -34.21 1.66
N ALA A 485 13.95 -33.92 0.35
CA ALA A 485 12.86 -34.05 -0.62
C ALA A 485 12.28 -35.47 -0.82
N GLY A 486 10.97 -35.61 -0.62
CA GLY A 486 10.11 -36.72 -1.03
C GLY A 486 8.89 -36.20 -1.82
N GLY A 487 8.37 -36.97 -2.78
CA GLY A 487 7.31 -36.52 -3.70
C GLY A 487 5.92 -36.40 -3.06
N HIS A 488 5.22 -35.31 -3.38
CA HIS A 488 3.91 -34.95 -2.82
C HIS A 488 2.83 -36.02 -3.08
N MET A 489 2.16 -36.42 -1.99
CA MET A 489 1.07 -37.41 -2.01
C MET A 489 -0.28 -36.82 -2.46
N PHE A 490 -0.40 -35.49 -2.45
CA PHE A 490 -1.59 -34.75 -2.88
C PHE A 490 -1.25 -33.86 -4.08
N ALA A 491 -2.09 -33.91 -5.12
CA ALA A 491 -1.91 -33.13 -6.35
C ALA A 491 -3.24 -32.46 -6.73
N THR A 492 -3.65 -31.49 -5.91
CA THR A 492 -4.76 -30.59 -6.16
C THR A 492 -4.35 -29.46 -7.11
N GLY A 493 -3.08 -29.35 -7.53
CA GLY A 493 -2.66 -28.30 -8.48
C GLY A 493 -2.80 -26.89 -7.90
N SER A 494 -2.96 -26.80 -6.58
CA SER A 494 -2.81 -25.60 -5.77
C SER A 494 -1.86 -26.00 -4.65
N ASP A 495 -0.60 -25.61 -4.77
CA ASP A 495 0.46 -26.02 -3.84
C ASP A 495 0.08 -25.71 -2.39
N MET A 496 -0.66 -24.62 -2.13
CA MET A 496 -1.15 -24.27 -0.78
C MET A 496 -2.18 -25.27 -0.24
N MET A 497 -3.09 -25.76 -1.08
CA MET A 497 -4.06 -26.77 -0.64
C MET A 497 -3.40 -28.13 -0.52
N ASP A 498 -2.42 -28.43 -1.36
CA ASP A 498 -1.60 -29.63 -1.27
C ASP A 498 -0.79 -29.64 0.03
N ASP A 499 -0.18 -28.52 0.42
CA ASP A 499 0.52 -28.36 1.69
C ASP A 499 -0.43 -28.45 2.89
N ILE A 500 -1.63 -27.85 2.82
CA ILE A 500 -2.62 -27.94 3.91
C ILE A 500 -3.12 -29.38 4.06
N LEU A 501 -3.37 -30.08 2.95
CA LEU A 501 -3.81 -31.47 2.96
C LEU A 501 -2.70 -32.41 3.41
N GLU A 502 -1.47 -32.14 3.00
CA GLU A 502 -0.28 -32.89 3.42
C GLU A 502 0.00 -32.69 4.91
N HIS A 503 -0.04 -31.45 5.40
CA HIS A 503 0.14 -31.15 6.82
C HIS A 503 -1.02 -31.69 7.67
N SER A 504 -2.26 -31.65 7.16
CA SER A 504 -3.41 -32.26 7.83
C SER A 504 -3.32 -33.79 7.84
N HIS A 505 -2.82 -34.40 6.77
CA HIS A 505 -2.61 -35.84 6.68
C HIS A 505 -1.48 -36.29 7.63
N GLN A 506 -0.38 -35.53 7.67
CA GLN A 506 0.76 -35.78 8.54
C GLN A 506 0.36 -35.74 10.02
N ARG A 507 -0.37 -34.70 10.45
CA ARG A 507 -0.88 -34.61 11.83
C ARG A 507 -1.84 -35.75 12.19
N MET A 508 -2.62 -36.23 11.22
CA MET A 508 -3.52 -37.35 11.43
C MET A 508 -2.74 -38.66 11.60
N MET A 509 -1.71 -38.89 10.78
CA MET A 509 -0.84 -40.07 10.89
C MET A 509 -0.06 -40.06 12.21
N GLU A 510 0.45 -38.91 12.63
CA GLU A 510 1.10 -38.75 13.94
C GLU A 510 0.14 -39.05 15.11
N ALA A 511 -1.12 -38.61 15.01
CA ALA A 511 -2.14 -38.91 16.01
C ALA A 511 -2.47 -40.42 16.07
N ILE A 512 -2.53 -41.09 14.91
CA ILE A 512 -2.72 -42.55 14.82
C ILE A 512 -1.52 -43.29 15.41
N ASP A 513 -0.29 -42.87 15.10
CA ASP A 513 0.93 -43.47 15.65
C ASP A 513 1.04 -43.28 17.17
N HIS A 514 0.65 -42.11 17.68
CA HIS A 514 0.59 -41.86 19.12
C HIS A 514 -0.46 -42.74 19.81
N LEU A 515 -1.60 -42.99 19.16
CA LEU A 515 -2.62 -43.93 19.62
C LEU A 515 -2.10 -45.37 19.63
N ASN A 516 -1.43 -45.82 18.55
CA ASN A 516 -0.82 -47.15 18.47
C ASN A 516 0.24 -47.36 19.56
N ARG A 517 1.13 -46.39 19.77
CA ARG A 517 2.13 -46.45 20.86
C ARG A 517 1.49 -46.54 22.24
N ARG A 518 0.38 -45.84 22.47
CA ARG A 518 -0.37 -45.96 23.74
C ARG A 518 -1.01 -47.33 23.90
N VAL A 519 -1.54 -47.92 22.82
CA VAL A 519 -2.09 -49.28 22.85
C VAL A 519 -1.00 -50.33 23.11
N ASP A 520 0.19 -50.18 22.51
CA ASP A 520 1.34 -51.07 22.74
C ASP A 520 1.89 -50.97 24.17
N VAL A 521 1.96 -49.76 24.73
CA VAL A 521 2.34 -49.55 26.14
C VAL A 521 1.32 -50.20 27.08
N LEU A 522 0.02 -50.07 26.78
CA LEU A 522 -1.02 -50.75 27.57
C LEU A 522 -0.94 -52.28 27.43
N GLY A 523 -0.63 -52.80 26.23
CA GLY A 523 -0.45 -54.23 26.00
C GLY A 523 0.77 -54.82 26.71
N SER A 524 1.90 -54.09 26.73
CA SER A 524 3.12 -54.52 27.41
C SER A 524 3.04 -54.44 28.94
N LYS A 525 2.29 -53.46 29.49
CA LYS A 525 2.07 -53.34 30.93
C LYS A 525 1.25 -54.50 31.51
N VAL A 526 0.36 -55.09 30.70
CA VAL A 526 -0.38 -56.32 31.03
C VAL A 526 0.54 -57.57 31.04
N GLN A 527 1.66 -57.55 30.30
CA GLN A 527 2.64 -58.64 30.32
C GLN A 527 3.67 -58.53 31.46
N SER A 528 3.94 -57.32 31.98
CA SER A 528 4.97 -57.11 33.01
C SER A 528 4.50 -57.35 34.45
N GLU A 529 3.19 -57.41 34.70
CA GLU A 529 2.61 -57.70 36.01
C GLU A 529 1.97 -59.09 36.03
N GLY A 530 2.79 -60.15 36.06
CA GLY A 530 2.26 -61.52 36.19
C GLY A 530 3.31 -62.62 36.14
N GLY A 531 3.79 -63.03 37.31
CA GLY A 531 4.57 -64.24 37.49
C GLY A 531 3.74 -65.52 37.27
N GLU A 532 4.49 -66.57 36.92
CA GLU A 532 4.12 -67.98 36.69
C GLU A 532 3.28 -68.34 35.43
N PRO A 533 3.80 -69.25 34.58
CA PRO A 533 3.14 -69.70 33.36
C PRO A 533 2.12 -70.79 33.69
N GLY A 534 0.87 -70.41 33.91
CA GLY A 534 -0.15 -71.41 34.26
C GLY A 534 -1.60 -70.96 34.30
N SER A 535 -2.05 -70.02 33.45
CA SER A 535 -3.50 -69.76 33.24
C SER A 535 -3.73 -68.73 32.12
N ALA A 536 -3.66 -69.16 30.87
CA ALA A 536 -4.07 -68.36 29.71
C ALA A 536 -5.60 -68.37 29.52
N ALA A 537 -6.35 -67.93 30.53
CA ALA A 537 -7.82 -67.90 30.47
C ALA A 537 -8.38 -66.55 30.91
N ALA A 538 -9.13 -65.95 29.99
CA ALA A 538 -10.01 -64.80 30.13
C ALA A 538 -9.35 -63.42 30.30
N LEU A 539 -8.89 -62.85 29.16
CA LEU A 539 -8.93 -61.40 28.96
C LEU A 539 -10.33 -60.89 29.34
N ASP A 540 -10.39 -59.89 30.23
CA ASP A 540 -11.65 -59.31 30.72
C ASP A 540 -12.55 -58.97 29.51
N PRO A 541 -13.76 -59.56 29.40
CA PRO A 541 -14.68 -59.32 28.29
C PRO A 541 -14.97 -57.82 28.09
N LYS A 542 -14.84 -56.99 29.14
CA LYS A 542 -14.98 -55.54 29.02
C LYS A 542 -13.91 -54.92 28.12
N MET A 543 -12.66 -55.36 28.21
CA MET A 543 -11.58 -54.79 27.40
C MET A 543 -11.73 -55.15 25.91
N SER A 544 -12.21 -56.37 25.61
CA SER A 544 -12.54 -56.78 24.23
C SER A 544 -13.65 -55.91 23.63
N SER A 545 -14.68 -55.57 24.41
CA SER A 545 -15.78 -54.71 23.95
C SER A 545 -15.35 -53.26 23.71
N HIS A 546 -14.36 -52.78 24.47
CA HIS A 546 -13.81 -51.43 24.30
C HIS A 546 -12.94 -51.33 23.05
N LEU A 547 -12.13 -52.35 22.76
CA LEU A 547 -11.33 -52.41 21.52
C LEU A 547 -12.23 -52.50 20.29
N GLU A 548 -13.28 -53.31 20.33
CA GLU A 548 -14.25 -53.40 19.23
C GLU A 548 -14.98 -52.06 19.00
N LYS A 549 -15.33 -51.35 20.08
CA LYS A 549 -15.94 -50.01 19.99
C LYS A 549 -14.98 -48.96 19.43
N LEU A 550 -13.68 -49.06 19.74
CA LEU A 550 -12.66 -48.16 19.22
C LEU A 550 -12.41 -48.43 17.73
N GLN A 551 -12.33 -49.71 17.34
CA GLN A 551 -12.20 -50.10 15.94
C GLN A 551 -13.36 -49.59 15.09
N ARG A 552 -14.62 -49.73 15.56
CA ARG A 552 -15.78 -49.17 14.86
C ARG A 552 -15.76 -47.65 14.75
N ARG A 553 -15.21 -46.94 15.74
CA ARG A 553 -15.01 -45.48 15.65
C ARG A 553 -13.96 -45.11 14.62
N MET A 554 -12.86 -45.86 14.53
CA MET A 554 -11.84 -45.64 13.51
C MET A 554 -12.40 -45.89 12.10
N GLU A 555 -13.15 -46.97 11.89
CA GLU A 555 -13.82 -47.25 10.61
C GLU A 555 -14.83 -46.14 10.23
N HIS A 556 -15.59 -45.63 11.20
CA HIS A 556 -16.51 -44.52 10.97
C HIS A 556 -15.80 -43.21 10.62
N LEU A 557 -14.69 -42.89 11.31
CA LEU A 557 -13.88 -41.71 10.99
C LEU A 557 -13.27 -41.80 9.60
N GLN A 558 -12.75 -42.97 9.24
CA GLN A 558 -12.19 -43.22 7.91
C GLN A 558 -13.26 -43.08 6.80
N PHE A 559 -14.48 -43.59 7.04
CA PHE A 559 -15.59 -43.42 6.12
C PHE A 559 -15.99 -41.94 5.97
N THR A 560 -16.08 -41.21 7.08
CA THR A 560 -16.45 -39.80 7.10
C THR A 560 -15.41 -38.94 6.38
N GLN A 561 -14.11 -39.23 6.58
CA GLN A 561 -13.03 -38.57 5.87
C GLN A 561 -13.09 -38.82 4.36
N LYS A 562 -13.36 -40.06 3.94
CA LYS A 562 -13.51 -40.39 2.52
C LYS A 562 -14.67 -39.61 1.89
N ALA A 563 -15.78 -39.48 2.60
CA ALA A 563 -16.93 -38.67 2.15
C ALA A 563 -16.58 -37.18 2.05
N HIS A 564 -15.81 -36.62 2.99
CA HIS A 564 -15.36 -35.23 2.92
C HIS A 564 -14.39 -34.99 1.76
N ALA A 565 -13.46 -35.91 1.50
CA ALA A 565 -12.56 -35.82 0.34
C ALA A 565 -13.31 -35.88 -0.99
N GLU A 566 -14.34 -36.72 -1.09
CA GLU A 566 -15.20 -36.81 -2.27
C GLU A 566 -16.03 -35.53 -2.48
N ALA A 567 -16.59 -34.96 -1.39
CA ALA A 567 -17.30 -33.68 -1.43
C ALA A 567 -16.38 -32.51 -1.85
N ALA A 568 -15.14 -32.48 -1.36
CA ALA A 568 -14.15 -31.47 -1.76
C ALA A 568 -13.80 -31.56 -3.26
N ASN A 569 -13.68 -32.78 -3.80
CA ASN A 569 -13.46 -32.99 -5.24
C ASN A 569 -14.67 -32.55 -6.08
N GLN A 570 -15.89 -32.81 -5.61
CA GLN A 570 -17.11 -32.32 -6.29
C GLN A 570 -17.17 -30.78 -6.29
N LEU A 571 -16.88 -30.14 -5.16
CA LEU A 571 -16.83 -28.69 -5.04
C LEU A 571 -15.80 -28.08 -6.01
N ARG A 572 -14.60 -28.69 -6.09
CA ARG A 572 -13.56 -28.27 -7.04
C ARG A 572 -14.05 -28.31 -8.48
N THR A 573 -14.69 -29.41 -8.88
CA THR A 573 -15.18 -29.59 -10.25
C THR A 573 -16.24 -28.54 -10.59
N ALA A 574 -17.09 -28.17 -9.62
CA ALA A 574 -18.06 -27.09 -9.76
C ALA A 574 -17.40 -25.71 -9.88
N ILE A 575 -16.38 -25.42 -9.06
CA ILE A 575 -15.64 -24.15 -9.12
C ILE A 575 -14.90 -24.00 -10.46
N GLN A 576 -14.26 -25.05 -10.96
CA GLN A 576 -13.60 -25.03 -12.27
C GLN A 576 -14.60 -24.81 -13.41
N SER A 577 -15.78 -25.46 -13.34
CA SER A 577 -16.86 -25.21 -14.30
C SER A 577 -17.31 -23.75 -14.25
N TRP A 578 -17.50 -23.20 -13.04
CA TRP A 578 -17.92 -21.83 -12.87
C TRP A 578 -16.88 -20.82 -13.37
N ASP A 579 -15.59 -21.06 -13.13
CA ASP A 579 -14.50 -20.21 -13.63
C ASP A 579 -14.47 -20.19 -15.17
N THR A 580 -14.65 -21.36 -15.82
CA THR A 580 -14.74 -21.43 -17.28
C THR A 580 -15.98 -20.71 -17.84
N GLU A 581 -17.12 -20.80 -17.16
CA GLU A 581 -18.32 -20.07 -17.55
C GLU A 581 -18.15 -18.56 -17.37
N THR A 582 -17.56 -18.13 -16.26
CA THR A 582 -17.34 -16.72 -15.95
C THR A 582 -16.36 -16.08 -16.93
N ALA A 583 -15.28 -16.78 -17.29
CA ALA A 583 -14.35 -16.35 -18.33
C ALA A 583 -15.07 -16.15 -19.68
N SER A 584 -15.97 -17.07 -20.06
CA SER A 584 -16.73 -16.95 -21.30
C SER A 584 -17.69 -15.75 -21.32
N VAL A 585 -18.27 -15.38 -20.17
CA VAL A 585 -19.12 -14.20 -20.03
C VAL A 585 -18.30 -12.91 -20.13
N MET A 586 -17.09 -12.90 -19.55
CA MET A 586 -16.19 -11.75 -19.63
C MET A 586 -15.72 -11.50 -21.07
N ASP A 587 -15.37 -12.55 -21.81
CA ASP A 587 -15.01 -12.45 -23.23
C ASP A 587 -16.19 -11.89 -24.06
N TRP A 588 -17.41 -12.36 -23.80
CA TRP A 588 -18.63 -11.86 -24.47
C TRP A 588 -18.92 -10.39 -24.15
N GLN A 589 -18.74 -9.95 -22.90
CA GLN A 589 -18.91 -8.54 -22.52
C GLN A 589 -17.89 -7.64 -23.23
N TYR A 590 -16.63 -8.11 -23.35
CA TYR A 590 -15.59 -7.40 -24.05
C TYR A 590 -15.90 -7.21 -25.54
N ASP A 591 -16.41 -8.27 -26.20
CA ASP A 591 -16.84 -8.21 -27.60
C ASP A 591 -18.00 -7.21 -27.83
N ILE A 592 -18.96 -7.14 -26.91
CA ILE A 592 -20.04 -6.13 -27.00
C ILE A 592 -19.49 -4.71 -26.88
N LEU A 593 -18.58 -4.47 -25.93
CA LEU A 593 -17.99 -3.15 -25.74
C LEU A 593 -17.21 -2.69 -26.98
N LEU A 594 -16.52 -3.63 -27.64
CA LEU A 594 -15.85 -3.36 -28.92
C LEU A 594 -16.85 -3.04 -30.05
N ASP A 595 -17.95 -3.78 -30.16
CA ASP A 595 -18.99 -3.51 -31.18
C ASP A 595 -19.69 -2.16 -30.97
N VAL A 596 -20.01 -1.82 -29.72
CA VAL A 596 -20.60 -0.52 -29.35
C VAL A 596 -19.63 0.62 -29.70
N ARG A 597 -18.35 0.46 -29.36
CA ARG A 597 -17.31 1.44 -29.71
C ARG A 597 -17.20 1.62 -31.24
N HIS A 598 -17.17 0.53 -31.99
CA HIS A 598 -17.09 0.59 -33.46
C HIS A 598 -18.32 1.26 -34.08
N LYS A 599 -19.52 1.01 -33.55
CA LYS A 599 -20.76 1.68 -33.99
C LYS A 599 -20.79 3.16 -33.63
N LEU A 600 -20.27 3.55 -32.47
CA LEU A 600 -20.15 4.95 -32.07
C LEU A 600 -19.13 5.69 -32.94
N GLU A 601 -17.97 5.10 -33.22
CA GLU A 601 -16.95 5.69 -34.11
C GLU A 601 -17.46 5.87 -35.56
N LEU A 602 -18.30 4.96 -36.06
CA LEU A 602 -18.95 5.11 -37.37
C LEU A 602 -20.04 6.20 -37.40
N SER A 603 -20.66 6.50 -36.27
CA SER A 603 -21.70 7.55 -36.17
C SER A 603 -21.15 8.97 -36.02
N ILE A 604 -19.85 9.12 -35.77
CA ILE A 604 -19.20 10.42 -35.49
C ILE A 604 -18.56 11.05 -36.75
N GLN A 605 -18.57 10.38 -37.91
CA GLN A 605 -18.22 11.06 -39.16
C GLN A 605 -19.41 11.89 -39.68
N PRO A 606 -19.34 13.24 -39.66
CA PRO A 606 -20.36 14.04 -40.32
C PRO A 606 -20.17 13.87 -41.82
N ALA A 607 -21.23 13.56 -42.55
CA ALA A 607 -21.24 13.66 -44.01
C ALA A 607 -20.83 15.08 -44.41
N ASP A 608 -19.85 15.18 -45.32
CA ASP A 608 -19.29 16.40 -45.90
C ASP A 608 -20.30 17.55 -46.02
N GLN A 609 -20.28 18.48 -45.05
CA GLN A 609 -20.82 19.82 -45.22
C GLN A 609 -19.67 20.81 -45.07
N ALA A 610 -19.32 21.43 -46.19
CA ALA A 610 -18.36 22.52 -46.23
C ALA A 610 -18.84 23.65 -45.34
N PHE A 611 -18.02 24.01 -44.34
CA PHE A 611 -18.24 25.17 -43.48
C PHE A 611 -18.05 26.45 -44.31
N ASP A 612 -19.14 27.20 -44.50
CA ASP A 612 -19.10 28.51 -45.14
C ASP A 612 -18.64 29.58 -44.14
N ILE A 613 -17.36 29.95 -44.25
CA ILE A 613 -16.67 30.93 -43.39
C ILE A 613 -17.21 32.35 -43.62
N ASP A 614 -17.86 32.62 -44.75
CA ASP A 614 -18.34 33.97 -45.07
C ASP A 614 -19.61 34.33 -44.28
N ALA A 615 -20.44 33.34 -43.90
CA ALA A 615 -21.60 33.55 -43.04
C ALA A 615 -21.22 34.00 -41.60
N LEU A 616 -20.04 33.60 -41.11
CA LEU A 616 -19.53 33.97 -39.78
C LEU A 616 -18.95 35.39 -39.75
N LYS A 617 -18.39 35.86 -40.87
CA LYS A 617 -17.93 37.26 -41.01
C LYS A 617 -19.10 38.24 -41.07
N GLU A 618 -20.21 37.87 -41.71
CA GLU A 618 -21.40 38.73 -41.78
C GLU A 618 -22.12 38.88 -40.42
N ALA A 619 -22.05 37.87 -39.56
CA ALA A 619 -22.60 37.93 -38.20
C ALA A 619 -21.79 38.85 -37.28
N SER A 620 -20.46 38.91 -37.45
CA SER A 620 -19.58 39.78 -36.66
C SER A 620 -19.75 41.27 -37.00
N LEU A 621 -20.02 41.60 -38.26
CA LEU A 621 -20.23 42.99 -38.71
C LEU A 621 -21.59 43.60 -38.30
N ARG A 622 -22.58 42.78 -37.87
CA ARG A 622 -23.89 43.28 -37.42
C ARG A 622 -23.97 43.57 -35.92
N ALA A 623 -22.99 43.14 -35.12
CA ALA A 623 -22.92 43.48 -33.70
C ALA A 623 -22.08 44.76 -33.53
N GLY A 624 -22.77 45.90 -33.49
CA GLY A 624 -22.21 47.26 -33.57
C GLY A 624 -20.97 47.54 -32.70
N GLY A 625 -20.02 48.24 -33.31
CA GLY A 625 -18.76 48.67 -32.71
C GLY A 625 -18.89 49.78 -31.65
N ILE A 626 -17.91 49.80 -30.75
CA ILE A 626 -17.62 50.85 -29.77
C ILE A 626 -16.21 51.40 -30.08
N PRO A 627 -15.96 52.71 -29.89
CA PRO A 627 -14.82 53.42 -30.48
C PRO A 627 -13.48 53.11 -29.80
N GLU A 628 -12.42 53.18 -30.60
CA GLU A 628 -11.01 53.18 -30.16
C GLU A 628 -10.73 54.38 -29.24
N ASP A 629 -10.16 54.10 -28.06
CA ASP A 629 -9.35 55.09 -27.35
C ASP A 629 -8.02 54.44 -26.92
N HIS A 630 -6.94 55.15 -27.24
CA HIS A 630 -5.55 54.74 -27.07
C HIS A 630 -5.04 55.22 -25.71
N SER A 631 -4.71 54.29 -24.81
CA SER A 631 -3.58 54.50 -23.89
C SER A 631 -3.05 53.20 -23.32
N VAL A 632 -1.78 52.96 -23.64
CA VAL A 632 -0.94 51.84 -23.27
C VAL A 632 -0.60 51.88 -21.77
N HIS A 633 -0.93 50.83 -21.03
CA HIS A 633 -0.16 50.41 -19.86
C HIS A 633 0.03 48.90 -19.89
N GLN A 634 1.28 48.52 -20.15
CA GLN A 634 1.82 47.18 -20.24
C GLN A 634 1.97 46.64 -18.82
N VAL A 635 1.17 45.63 -18.46
CA VAL A 635 1.38 44.78 -17.28
C VAL A 635 1.77 43.41 -17.82
N ASP A 636 2.99 42.99 -17.49
CA ASP A 636 3.54 41.69 -17.84
C ASP A 636 2.79 40.59 -17.10
N ASP A 637 2.00 39.82 -17.85
CA ASP A 637 1.34 38.61 -17.38
C ASP A 637 2.23 37.41 -17.75
N HIS A 638 2.89 36.84 -16.75
CA HIS A 638 3.69 35.62 -16.87
C HIS A 638 2.77 34.40 -17.01
N SER A 639 2.25 34.20 -18.21
CA SER A 639 1.67 32.92 -18.63
C SER A 639 2.77 32.03 -19.23
N HIS A 640 3.02 30.89 -18.57
CA HIS A 640 3.98 29.89 -19.03
C HIS A 640 3.52 29.25 -20.36
N PRO A 641 4.45 28.99 -21.30
CA PRO A 641 4.12 28.41 -22.59
C PRO A 641 3.84 26.91 -22.43
N GLY A 642 2.58 26.53 -22.62
CA GLY A 642 2.16 25.13 -22.81
C GLY A 642 2.65 24.58 -24.15
N ILE A 643 3.92 24.22 -24.22
CA ILE A 643 4.47 23.39 -25.30
C ILE A 643 4.52 21.97 -24.75
N GLU A 644 3.60 21.11 -25.23
CA GLU A 644 3.81 19.65 -25.47
C GLU A 644 2.54 18.85 -25.83
N GLY A 645 1.37 19.50 -26.03
CA GLY A 645 0.18 18.78 -26.52
C GLY A 645 0.18 18.49 -28.03
N GLU A 646 0.83 19.35 -28.84
CA GLU A 646 0.68 19.32 -30.30
C GLU A 646 1.78 18.52 -31.02
N SER A 647 2.96 18.41 -30.43
CA SER A 647 4.08 17.59 -30.95
C SER A 647 3.79 16.09 -30.82
N LEU A 648 3.16 15.67 -29.72
CA LEU A 648 2.71 14.29 -29.48
C LEU A 648 1.53 13.91 -30.38
N ARG A 649 0.63 14.85 -30.68
CA ARG A 649 -0.46 14.66 -31.68
C ARG A 649 0.08 14.44 -33.09
N ARG A 650 1.14 15.17 -33.49
CA ARG A 650 1.79 14.99 -34.80
C ARG A 650 2.60 13.69 -34.90
N LEU A 651 3.20 13.21 -33.81
CA LEU A 651 3.92 11.93 -33.79
C LEU A 651 2.97 10.72 -33.83
N SER A 652 1.82 10.81 -33.16
CA SER A 652 0.76 9.78 -33.18
C SER A 652 0.09 9.65 -34.55
N HIS A 653 -0.14 10.76 -35.26
CA HIS A 653 -0.71 10.73 -36.61
C HIS A 653 0.28 10.23 -37.67
N ARG A 654 1.59 10.46 -37.50
CA ARG A 654 2.62 10.01 -38.45
C ARG A 654 2.93 8.51 -38.33
N ALA A 655 2.62 7.89 -37.20
CA ALA A 655 2.82 6.46 -36.97
C ALA A 655 1.65 5.59 -37.46
N ARG A 656 0.46 6.15 -37.70
CA ARG A 656 -0.75 5.38 -38.06
C ARG A 656 -1.15 5.42 -39.54
N TYR A 657 -0.73 6.43 -40.30
CA TYR A 657 -1.01 6.51 -41.73
C TYR A 657 0.28 6.68 -42.53
N GLY A 658 0.93 5.56 -42.82
CA GLY A 658 1.96 5.48 -43.84
C GLY A 658 1.33 5.41 -45.23
N VAL A 659 0.71 6.50 -45.69
CA VAL A 659 0.37 6.73 -47.11
C VAL A 659 0.59 8.22 -47.39
N ASP A 660 1.79 8.57 -47.83
CA ASP A 660 1.95 9.76 -48.66
C ASP A 660 1.43 9.39 -50.05
N GLY A 661 0.36 10.08 -50.47
CA GLY A 661 -0.08 10.11 -51.84
C GLY A 661 0.92 10.91 -52.67
N GLY A 662 1.76 10.19 -53.40
CA GLY A 662 2.64 10.70 -54.44
C GLY A 662 3.05 9.53 -55.32
N ASP A 663 2.59 9.54 -56.57
CA ASP A 663 2.75 8.48 -57.55
C ASP A 663 4.23 8.12 -57.82
N GLU A 664 4.72 7.00 -57.29
CA GLU A 664 5.78 6.22 -57.92
C GLU A 664 5.77 4.76 -57.43
N TRP A 665 5.43 3.83 -58.31
CA TRP A 665 5.45 2.39 -58.03
C TRP A 665 6.90 1.91 -57.91
N THR A 666 7.44 1.94 -56.69
CA THR A 666 8.76 1.35 -56.43
C THR A 666 8.70 -0.17 -56.50
N LEU A 667 9.70 -0.76 -57.18
CA LEU A 667 9.91 -2.21 -57.36
C LEU A 667 9.74 -3.02 -56.06
N LEU A 668 10.01 -2.41 -54.92
CA LEU A 668 9.91 -3.00 -53.58
C LEU A 668 8.45 -3.27 -53.15
N GLY A 669 7.50 -2.42 -53.55
CA GLY A 669 6.07 -2.59 -53.27
C GLY A 669 5.47 -3.78 -54.02
N VAL A 670 5.88 -3.97 -55.28
CA VAL A 670 5.49 -5.11 -56.11
C VAL A 670 6.05 -6.42 -55.56
N VAL A 671 7.30 -6.41 -55.08
CA VAL A 671 7.93 -7.59 -54.45
C VAL A 671 7.22 -7.99 -53.15
N LYS A 672 6.79 -7.03 -52.32
CA LYS A 672 6.00 -7.33 -51.11
C LYS A 672 4.66 -7.98 -51.44
N LEU A 673 3.97 -7.49 -52.46
CA LEU A 673 2.66 -8.02 -52.87
C LEU A 673 2.77 -9.43 -53.47
N ILE A 674 3.85 -9.70 -54.21
CA ILE A 674 4.19 -11.05 -54.72
C ILE A 674 4.53 -12.02 -53.58
N LEU A 675 5.27 -11.57 -52.56
CA LEU A 675 5.64 -12.41 -51.40
C LEU A 675 4.42 -12.78 -50.54
N VAL A 676 3.50 -11.85 -50.31
CA VAL A 676 2.27 -12.11 -49.54
C VAL A 676 1.35 -13.09 -50.28
N SER A 677 1.18 -12.90 -51.59
CA SER A 677 0.37 -13.81 -52.42
C SER A 677 0.98 -15.21 -52.55
N ALA A 678 2.31 -15.32 -52.66
CA ALA A 678 3.01 -16.61 -52.66
C ALA A 678 2.87 -17.36 -51.31
N SER A 679 2.86 -16.63 -50.18
CA SER A 679 2.72 -17.20 -48.84
C SER A 679 1.33 -17.80 -48.62
N VAL A 680 0.27 -17.11 -49.06
CA VAL A 680 -1.11 -17.62 -48.98
C VAL A 680 -1.31 -18.87 -49.84
N LEU A 681 -0.69 -18.91 -51.03
CA LEU A 681 -0.73 -20.10 -51.90
C LEU A 681 0.04 -21.29 -51.31
N ALA A 682 1.18 -21.05 -50.65
CA ALA A 682 1.95 -22.11 -49.99
C ALA A 682 1.21 -22.72 -48.80
N VAL A 683 0.55 -21.90 -47.98
CA VAL A 683 -0.28 -22.36 -46.85
C VAL A 683 -1.50 -23.14 -47.35
N GLY A 684 -2.16 -22.65 -48.41
CA GLY A 684 -3.28 -23.36 -49.05
C GLY A 684 -2.86 -24.72 -49.63
N TRP A 685 -1.67 -24.82 -50.20
CA TRP A 685 -1.13 -26.06 -50.76
C TRP A 685 -0.72 -27.07 -49.67
N ALA A 686 -0.11 -26.60 -48.57
CA ALA A 686 0.24 -27.43 -47.41
C ALA A 686 -1.00 -28.01 -46.72
N ALA A 687 -2.05 -27.20 -46.53
CA ALA A 687 -3.33 -27.64 -45.96
C ALA A 687 -4.02 -28.71 -46.83
N ARG A 688 -3.98 -28.56 -48.16
CA ARG A 688 -4.51 -29.56 -49.11
C ARG A 688 -3.73 -30.87 -49.08
N ARG A 689 -2.41 -30.82 -48.86
CA ARG A 689 -1.54 -32.00 -48.82
C ARG A 689 -1.68 -32.77 -47.50
N TRP A 690 -1.94 -32.08 -46.40
CA TRP A 690 -2.21 -32.70 -45.09
C TRP A 690 -3.55 -33.45 -45.10
N LYS A 691 -4.60 -32.87 -45.69
CA LYS A 691 -5.92 -33.52 -45.78
C LYS A 691 -5.91 -34.81 -46.63
N LYS A 692 -4.93 -34.97 -47.53
CA LYS A 692 -4.77 -36.18 -48.36
C LYS A 692 -3.96 -37.31 -47.71
N ARG A 693 -3.32 -37.09 -46.54
CA ARG A 693 -2.53 -38.12 -45.83
C ARG A 693 -3.24 -38.73 -44.61
N SER A 694 -4.42 -38.25 -44.24
CA SER A 694 -5.16 -38.73 -43.06
C SER A 694 -5.99 -40.01 -43.27
N THR A 695 -5.95 -40.64 -44.44
CA THR A 695 -6.67 -41.88 -44.71
C THR A 695 -5.71 -43.02 -45.04
N HIS A 696 -4.91 -43.48 -44.07
CA HIS A 696 -4.41 -44.85 -43.99
C HIS A 696 -3.83 -45.08 -42.59
N GLY A 697 -4.61 -45.77 -41.75
CA GLY A 697 -4.28 -46.09 -40.37
C GLY A 697 -5.31 -47.06 -39.78
N LYS A 698 -5.42 -48.25 -40.39
CA LYS A 698 -6.03 -49.44 -39.79
C LYS A 698 -5.14 -50.63 -40.14
N LEU A 699 -4.33 -51.10 -39.18
CA LEU A 699 -4.13 -52.51 -38.81
C LEU A 699 -2.91 -52.65 -37.88
N LEU A 700 -3.14 -53.43 -36.81
CA LEU A 700 -2.29 -53.82 -35.68
C LEU A 700 -2.17 -52.80 -34.54
#